data_AF-A0A452YVV5-F1
#
_entry.id   AF-A0A452YVV5-F1
#
_cell.length_a   1.000
_cell.length_b   1.000
_cell.length_c   1.000
_cell.angle_alpha   90.00
_cell.angle_beta   90.00
_cell.angle_gamma   90.00
#
_symmetry.space_group_name_H-M   'P 1'
#
loop_
_entity.id
_entity.type
_entity.pdbx_description
1 polymer ?
#
loop_
_entity_poly.entity_id
_entity_poly.type
_entity_poly.pdbx_seq_one_letter_code
_entity_poly.pdbx_strand_id
1 'polypeptide(L)'
;ALGARDLREVVAEGCRGLTDATLAVLAARHEALESLQIGPDPLERISSDAVRHVALCCSRLRRLHLSGLREVDSDAIGALARYCPLLEDVALLDCGTVDEAALGDIHSLRFLSIAGCYNVKWATASASWAQLPLLVAVDVSRTDVSPNAVARLISHSKTLELICALNCKFVEEEQAHSPTAFSNSKGKLVLTITCPIFKSLASLFPGEAVEEHGVFNECNWRNKRKILGVMMNWLEWVLSQSLLRIAECNPYGMDDFWLQQGTSMLLSLVKSSQEDVQERAATTIATFVVIDDETANVDAARSEAVMRDGGIPLLLDLARCSRVSAQSEAAKAIANLSVNAKVAKVVADEGGIAIFTNLAKSTNRLVAEEAAGGLWNLSVGEEHKAAIAAAGGIKALVDLIFRWPAGTDGVLERAAGALANLAADDKCSLEVAKAGGVHALVTLARSCKLEGVLEQAARALANLAAHGDNNNNNAAVGQEAGALEALVQLTCSQNEGVRQEAAGALWNLSFDDRNREAIAAAGGVEALVSLAQQCLNASEGLQERAAGALWGLSVSESNSIAIGQEGGVAPLLTMAQSEVEDVHETAAGALWNLAFYSSNAHRIVEEGGVPILVHLCSSSGSKMARFMSALALAYMFDGRMDEAAIVGTSSEGSSKGVNVEGARRMALKHIETFVLTFSDPQVFSMAAASSAPAALSQVAEAVFIQEAGHLRCRVVLR
;
A
#
# COMPACT_ATOMS: atom_id res chain seq x y z
N ALA A 1 -30.50 7.02 -17.43
CA ALA A 1 -31.32 8.23 -17.69
C ALA A 1 -32.32 8.08 -18.85
N LEU A 2 -31.93 7.61 -20.04
CA LEU A 2 -32.81 7.61 -21.23
C LEU A 2 -34.01 6.63 -21.19
N GLY A 3 -33.98 5.62 -20.33
CA GLY A 3 -35.11 4.71 -20.12
C GLY A 3 -36.08 5.13 -19.01
N ALA A 4 -35.70 6.13 -18.19
CA ALA A 4 -36.53 6.60 -17.09
C ALA A 4 -37.64 7.54 -17.61
N ARG A 5 -38.73 7.64 -16.86
CA ARG A 5 -39.81 8.62 -17.06
C ARG A 5 -39.93 9.47 -15.79
N ASP A 6 -40.25 10.75 -15.94
CA ASP A 6 -40.52 11.69 -14.85
C ASP A 6 -39.38 11.83 -13.83
N LEU A 7 -38.15 11.86 -14.33
CA LEU A 7 -36.98 11.93 -13.47
C LEU A 7 -36.87 13.32 -12.81
N ARG A 8 -36.83 13.35 -11.47
CA ARG A 8 -36.80 14.58 -10.66
C ARG A 8 -35.41 14.97 -10.19
N GLU A 9 -34.53 13.99 -10.02
CA GLU A 9 -33.18 14.20 -9.52
C GLU A 9 -32.18 13.38 -10.31
N VAL A 10 -31.11 14.04 -10.75
CA VAL A 10 -29.92 13.40 -11.32
C VAL A 10 -28.75 13.74 -10.40
N VAL A 11 -28.08 12.71 -9.91
CA VAL A 11 -26.75 12.81 -9.33
C VAL A 11 -25.83 11.94 -10.19
N ALA A 12 -24.73 12.53 -10.68
CA ALA A 12 -23.79 11.86 -11.55
C ALA A 12 -22.34 12.22 -11.17
N GLU A 13 -21.64 11.23 -10.61
CA GLU A 13 -20.22 11.30 -10.27
C GLU A 13 -19.41 10.39 -11.21
N GLY A 14 -18.10 10.61 -11.37
CA GLY A 14 -17.25 9.78 -12.25
C GLY A 14 -17.48 10.00 -13.75
N CYS A 15 -18.29 10.98 -14.14
CA CYS A 15 -18.85 11.11 -15.48
C CYS A 15 -18.05 12.05 -16.42
N ARG A 16 -16.72 11.91 -16.48
CA ARG A 16 -15.82 12.76 -17.30
C ARG A 16 -16.12 12.76 -18.81
N GLY A 17 -16.82 11.74 -19.29
CA GLY A 17 -17.19 11.58 -20.70
C GLY A 17 -18.43 12.37 -21.14
N LEU A 18 -19.14 13.05 -20.22
CA LEU A 18 -20.35 13.81 -20.57
C LEU A 18 -20.05 14.98 -21.50
N THR A 19 -21.00 15.29 -22.36
CA THR A 19 -20.91 16.34 -23.38
C THR A 19 -22.16 17.21 -23.35
N ASP A 20 -22.09 18.38 -23.99
CA ASP A 20 -23.25 19.27 -24.20
C ASP A 20 -24.47 18.53 -24.75
N ALA A 21 -24.27 17.69 -25.77
CA ALA A 21 -25.34 16.89 -26.37
C ALA A 21 -25.98 15.94 -25.35
N THR A 22 -25.19 15.37 -24.45
CA THR A 22 -25.70 14.45 -23.42
C THR A 22 -26.58 15.18 -22.42
N LEU A 23 -26.12 16.35 -21.96
CA LEU A 23 -26.85 17.19 -21.00
C LEU A 23 -28.13 17.75 -21.63
N ALA A 24 -28.06 18.22 -22.88
CA ALA A 24 -29.21 18.73 -23.62
C ALA A 24 -30.29 17.67 -23.81
N VAL A 25 -29.91 16.43 -24.19
CA VAL A 25 -30.87 15.32 -24.32
C VAL A 25 -31.47 14.95 -22.97
N LEU A 26 -30.68 14.96 -21.90
CA LEU A 26 -31.16 14.69 -20.56
C LEU A 26 -32.21 15.74 -20.14
N ALA A 27 -31.90 17.01 -20.31
CA ALA A 27 -32.79 18.12 -19.97
C ALA A 27 -34.07 18.11 -20.80
N ALA A 28 -33.96 17.95 -22.12
CA ALA A 28 -35.11 17.95 -23.03
C ALA A 28 -36.09 16.78 -22.77
N ARG A 29 -35.61 15.66 -22.21
CA ARG A 29 -36.48 14.51 -21.92
C ARG A 29 -37.11 14.55 -20.53
N HIS A 30 -36.55 15.35 -19.62
CA HIS A 30 -36.95 15.38 -18.22
C HIS A 30 -37.27 16.82 -17.79
N GLU A 31 -38.29 17.42 -18.40
CA GLU A 31 -38.72 18.81 -18.10
C GLU A 31 -39.15 19.02 -16.64
N ALA A 32 -39.49 17.93 -15.94
CA ALA A 32 -39.87 17.92 -14.54
C ALA A 32 -38.67 17.83 -13.57
N LEU A 33 -37.43 17.93 -14.07
CA LEU A 33 -36.22 17.85 -13.26
C LEU A 33 -36.17 19.00 -12.23
N GLU A 34 -35.99 18.62 -10.96
CA GLU A 34 -35.91 19.53 -9.81
C GLU A 34 -34.47 19.66 -9.29
N SER A 35 -33.61 18.65 -9.49
CA SER A 35 -32.23 18.62 -8.99
C SER A 35 -31.30 18.02 -10.04
N LEU A 36 -30.25 18.76 -10.42
CA LEU A 36 -29.20 18.30 -11.32
C LEU A 36 -27.84 18.51 -10.66
N GLN A 37 -27.17 17.41 -10.33
CA GLN A 37 -25.86 17.41 -9.69
C GLN A 37 -24.89 16.58 -10.52
N ILE A 38 -23.83 17.20 -11.03
CA ILE A 38 -22.79 16.54 -11.82
C ILE A 38 -21.41 17.02 -11.36
N GLY A 39 -20.58 16.09 -10.92
CA GLY A 39 -19.29 16.36 -10.30
C GLY A 39 -18.95 15.26 -9.30
N PRO A 40 -17.80 15.29 -8.61
CA PRO A 40 -16.82 16.37 -8.58
C PRO A 40 -15.79 16.32 -9.72
N ASP A 41 -15.86 15.34 -10.62
CA ASP A 41 -14.91 15.26 -11.73
C ASP A 41 -15.01 16.45 -12.71
N PRO A 42 -13.88 16.89 -13.29
CA PRO A 42 -13.89 18.00 -14.25
C PRO A 42 -14.77 17.73 -15.48
N LEU A 43 -15.73 18.63 -15.74
CA LEU A 43 -16.64 18.58 -16.88
C LEU A 43 -16.13 19.39 -18.08
N GLU A 44 -14.90 19.09 -18.53
CA GLU A 44 -14.23 19.87 -19.58
C GLU A 44 -14.95 19.91 -20.94
N ARG A 45 -15.85 18.95 -21.17
CA ARG A 45 -16.63 18.78 -22.42
C ARG A 45 -18.05 19.35 -22.31
N ILE A 46 -18.37 19.99 -21.19
CA ILE A 46 -19.61 20.70 -20.98
C ILE A 46 -19.30 22.21 -21.03
N SER A 47 -20.07 22.94 -21.83
CA SER A 47 -19.96 24.39 -22.02
C SER A 47 -21.18 25.14 -21.48
N SER A 48 -21.10 26.47 -21.45
CA SER A 48 -22.23 27.37 -21.17
C SER A 48 -23.46 27.05 -22.01
N ASP A 49 -23.30 26.57 -23.25
CA ASP A 49 -24.43 26.21 -24.10
C ASP A 49 -25.26 25.08 -23.52
N ALA A 50 -24.63 24.10 -22.88
CA ALA A 50 -25.35 23.01 -22.22
C ALA A 50 -26.14 23.50 -21.00
N VAL A 51 -25.53 24.38 -20.19
CA VAL A 51 -26.20 25.00 -19.05
C VAL A 51 -27.41 25.81 -19.51
N ARG A 52 -27.28 26.56 -20.61
CA ARG A 52 -28.38 27.28 -21.25
C ARG A 52 -29.50 26.34 -21.71
N HIS A 53 -29.16 25.18 -22.31
CA HIS A 53 -30.16 24.19 -22.70
C HIS A 53 -30.89 23.59 -21.49
N VAL A 54 -30.17 23.29 -20.40
CA VAL A 54 -30.78 22.86 -19.14
C VAL A 54 -31.78 23.89 -18.64
N ALA A 55 -31.39 25.17 -18.62
CA ALA A 55 -32.26 26.26 -18.19
C ALA A 55 -33.56 26.35 -19.00
N LEU A 56 -33.45 26.21 -20.34
CA LEU A 56 -34.59 26.30 -21.26
C LEU A 56 -35.57 25.13 -21.10
N CYS A 57 -35.09 23.93 -20.79
CA CYS A 57 -35.92 22.73 -20.71
C CYS A 57 -36.44 22.44 -19.29
N CYS A 58 -35.67 22.76 -18.25
CA CYS A 58 -35.94 22.35 -16.87
C CYS A 58 -36.51 23.51 -16.04
N SER A 59 -37.73 23.95 -16.34
CA SER A 59 -38.38 25.09 -15.64
C SER A 59 -38.66 24.85 -14.15
N ARG A 60 -38.63 23.59 -13.70
CA ARG A 60 -38.83 23.18 -12.29
C ARG A 60 -37.55 23.04 -11.48
N LEU A 61 -36.40 23.35 -12.09
CA LEU A 61 -35.11 23.19 -11.45
C LEU A 61 -35.02 24.04 -10.18
N ARG A 62 -34.68 23.39 -9.07
CA ARG A 62 -34.46 23.97 -7.74
C ARG A 62 -33.00 23.96 -7.33
N ARG A 63 -32.26 22.94 -7.78
CA ARG A 63 -30.84 22.74 -7.50
C ARG A 63 -30.06 22.48 -8.78
N LEU A 64 -28.96 23.21 -8.96
CA LEU A 64 -27.99 22.99 -10.03
C LEU A 64 -26.57 22.99 -9.46
N HIS A 65 -25.95 21.82 -9.41
CA HIS A 65 -24.56 21.65 -8.98
C HIS A 65 -23.74 21.11 -10.14
N LEU A 66 -22.75 21.86 -10.59
CA LEU A 66 -21.84 21.48 -11.66
C LEU A 66 -20.40 21.74 -11.20
N SER A 67 -19.47 20.87 -11.57
CA SER A 67 -18.05 21.01 -11.22
C SER A 67 -17.11 20.97 -12.43
N GLY A 68 -16.06 21.79 -12.39
CA GLY A 68 -14.95 21.76 -13.35
C GLY A 68 -15.32 22.17 -14.77
N LEU A 69 -16.27 23.10 -14.92
CA LEU A 69 -16.55 23.72 -16.22
C LEU A 69 -15.46 24.73 -16.56
N ARG A 70 -15.07 24.79 -17.84
CA ARG A 70 -14.06 25.79 -18.28
C ARG A 70 -14.58 27.21 -18.15
N GLU A 71 -15.84 27.42 -18.52
CA GLU A 71 -16.51 28.71 -18.52
C GLU A 71 -18.01 28.54 -18.27
N VAL A 72 -18.58 29.48 -17.51
CA VAL A 72 -20.02 29.68 -17.35
C VAL A 72 -20.30 31.17 -17.55
N ASP A 73 -20.75 31.51 -18.74
CA ASP A 73 -20.95 32.90 -19.17
C ASP A 73 -22.28 33.51 -18.66
N SER A 74 -22.42 34.82 -18.88
CA SER A 74 -23.62 35.58 -18.52
C SER A 74 -24.87 35.17 -19.29
N ASP A 75 -24.75 34.64 -20.50
CA ASP A 75 -25.90 34.18 -21.29
C ASP A 75 -26.51 32.91 -20.68
N ALA A 76 -25.67 31.96 -20.27
CA ALA A 76 -26.10 30.75 -19.59
C ALA A 76 -26.72 31.05 -18.21
N ILE A 77 -26.08 31.89 -17.41
CA ILE A 77 -26.59 32.29 -16.09
C ILE A 77 -27.87 33.12 -16.22
N GLY A 78 -27.92 34.04 -17.19
CA GLY A 78 -29.11 34.81 -17.51
C GLY A 78 -30.28 33.93 -17.96
N ALA A 79 -30.01 32.85 -18.69
CA ALA A 79 -31.02 31.86 -19.02
C ALA A 79 -31.56 31.14 -17.77
N LEU A 80 -30.69 30.73 -16.83
CA LEU A 80 -31.12 30.16 -15.54
C LEU A 80 -32.02 31.14 -14.77
N ALA A 81 -31.61 32.40 -14.65
CA ALA A 81 -32.39 33.44 -13.98
C ALA A 81 -33.79 33.64 -14.62
N ARG A 82 -33.88 33.54 -15.95
CA ARG A 82 -35.11 33.81 -16.70
C ARG A 82 -36.07 32.62 -16.76
N TYR A 83 -35.54 31.42 -16.90
CA TYR A 83 -36.34 30.21 -17.20
C TYR A 83 -36.49 29.25 -16.02
N CYS A 84 -35.68 29.39 -14.96
CA CYS A 84 -35.76 28.57 -13.74
C CYS A 84 -36.14 29.42 -12.52
N PRO A 85 -37.39 29.89 -12.38
CA PRO A 85 -37.79 30.78 -11.30
C PRO A 85 -37.81 30.14 -9.90
N LEU A 86 -37.66 28.80 -9.84
CA LEU A 86 -37.62 28.02 -8.59
C LEU A 86 -36.19 27.68 -8.15
N LEU A 87 -35.17 28.18 -8.87
CA LEU A 87 -33.77 27.84 -8.62
C LEU A 87 -33.29 28.49 -7.32
N GLU A 88 -33.15 27.68 -6.27
CA GLU A 88 -32.81 28.12 -4.92
C GLU A 88 -31.35 27.82 -4.55
N ASP A 89 -30.73 26.82 -5.17
CA ASP A 89 -29.41 26.28 -4.81
C ASP A 89 -28.55 26.11 -6.07
N VAL A 90 -27.49 26.91 -6.17
CA VAL A 90 -26.55 26.87 -7.29
C VAL A 90 -25.14 26.64 -6.77
N ALA A 91 -24.48 25.61 -7.28
CA ALA A 91 -23.06 25.36 -7.04
C ALA A 91 -22.33 25.22 -8.37
N LEU A 92 -21.34 26.08 -8.59
CA LEU A 92 -20.43 26.03 -9.73
C LEU A 92 -19.02 25.83 -9.15
N LEU A 93 -18.63 24.59 -8.93
CA LEU A 93 -17.42 24.23 -8.18
C LEU A 93 -16.21 24.06 -9.09
N ASP A 94 -15.03 24.49 -8.68
CA ASP A 94 -13.78 24.26 -9.42
C ASP A 94 -13.84 24.73 -10.90
N CYS A 95 -14.72 25.69 -11.22
CA CYS A 95 -14.91 26.22 -12.59
C CYS A 95 -13.89 27.31 -12.93
N GLY A 96 -13.53 27.43 -14.21
CA GLY A 96 -12.47 28.31 -14.69
C GLY A 96 -12.84 29.80 -14.74
N THR A 97 -13.88 30.16 -15.47
CA THR A 97 -14.48 31.50 -15.45
C THR A 97 -15.96 31.38 -15.17
N VAL A 98 -16.47 32.18 -14.25
CA VAL A 98 -17.90 32.26 -13.93
C VAL A 98 -18.27 33.73 -13.93
N ASP A 99 -19.30 34.12 -14.67
CA ASP A 99 -19.75 35.51 -14.68
C ASP A 99 -20.37 35.88 -13.34
N GLU A 100 -19.57 36.53 -12.48
CA GLU A 100 -19.96 36.84 -11.11
C GLU A 100 -21.09 37.86 -11.02
N ALA A 101 -21.26 38.71 -12.03
CA ALA A 101 -22.30 39.73 -12.05
C ALA A 101 -23.66 39.08 -12.33
N ALA A 102 -23.73 38.22 -13.36
CA ALA A 102 -24.93 37.52 -13.79
C ALA A 102 -25.53 36.60 -12.70
N LEU A 103 -24.70 36.04 -11.82
CA LEU A 103 -25.19 35.26 -10.67
C LEU A 103 -26.11 36.08 -9.75
N GLY A 104 -25.93 37.41 -9.71
CA GLY A 104 -26.82 38.32 -8.98
C GLY A 104 -28.19 38.53 -9.61
N ASP A 105 -28.40 38.07 -10.85
CA ASP A 105 -29.70 38.16 -11.52
C ASP A 105 -30.64 36.98 -11.16
N ILE A 106 -30.12 35.92 -10.52
CA ILE A 106 -30.93 34.80 -10.02
C ILE A 106 -31.58 35.19 -8.68
N HIS A 107 -32.65 35.98 -8.73
CA HIS A 107 -33.31 36.54 -7.53
C HIS A 107 -33.95 35.49 -6.61
N SER A 108 -34.17 34.26 -7.10
CA SER A 108 -34.67 33.12 -6.32
C SER A 108 -33.60 32.45 -5.45
N LEU A 109 -32.33 32.81 -5.61
CA LEU A 109 -31.20 32.12 -5.01
C LEU A 109 -31.16 32.28 -3.49
N ARG A 110 -30.99 31.15 -2.81
CA ARG A 110 -30.85 31.05 -1.35
C ARG A 110 -29.49 30.53 -0.94
N PHE A 111 -28.91 29.66 -1.75
CA PHE A 111 -27.61 29.06 -1.52
C PHE A 111 -26.75 29.17 -2.77
N LEU A 112 -25.54 29.68 -2.60
CA LEU A 112 -24.57 29.85 -3.68
C LEU A 112 -23.24 29.24 -3.25
N SER A 113 -22.68 28.33 -4.04
CA SER A 113 -21.29 27.92 -3.91
C SER A 113 -20.52 28.16 -5.21
N ILE A 114 -19.36 28.79 -5.10
CA ILE A 114 -18.38 28.92 -6.17
C ILE A 114 -16.99 28.46 -5.68
N ALA A 115 -16.98 27.48 -4.78
CA ALA A 115 -15.73 27.03 -4.16
C ALA A 115 -14.75 26.47 -5.19
N GLY A 116 -13.47 26.83 -5.05
CA GLY A 116 -12.41 26.45 -5.97
C GLY A 116 -12.43 27.17 -7.33
N CYS A 117 -13.38 28.07 -7.58
CA CYS A 117 -13.32 28.92 -8.78
C CYS A 117 -12.17 29.92 -8.70
N TYR A 118 -11.53 30.15 -9.84
CA TYR A 118 -10.47 31.15 -9.99
C TYR A 118 -10.93 32.29 -10.92
N ASN A 119 -10.22 33.42 -10.93
CA ASN A 119 -10.53 34.62 -11.73
C ASN A 119 -11.86 35.34 -11.41
N VAL A 120 -12.43 35.15 -10.23
CA VAL A 120 -13.66 35.85 -9.82
C VAL A 120 -13.36 37.31 -9.48
N LYS A 121 -14.08 38.27 -10.07
CA LYS A 121 -13.91 39.70 -9.72
C LYS A 121 -14.70 40.02 -8.45
N TRP A 122 -14.08 39.80 -7.29
CA TRP A 122 -14.72 39.91 -5.98
C TRP A 122 -15.38 41.26 -5.65
N ALA A 123 -14.89 42.36 -6.22
CA ALA A 123 -15.53 43.67 -6.07
C ALA A 123 -16.91 43.72 -6.77
N THR A 124 -17.04 43.12 -7.94
CA THR A 124 -18.30 43.00 -8.68
C THR A 124 -19.22 41.98 -7.99
N ALA A 125 -18.69 40.79 -7.72
CA ALA A 125 -19.39 39.69 -7.07
C ALA A 125 -20.07 40.15 -5.76
N SER A 126 -19.29 40.70 -4.82
CA SER A 126 -19.80 41.14 -3.52
C SER A 126 -20.78 42.31 -3.60
N ALA A 127 -20.70 43.15 -4.62
CA ALA A 127 -21.67 44.23 -4.84
C ALA A 127 -23.00 43.67 -5.36
N SER A 128 -22.94 42.74 -6.31
CA SER A 128 -24.11 42.11 -6.92
C SER A 128 -24.84 41.20 -5.92
N TRP A 129 -24.13 40.23 -5.32
CA TRP A 129 -24.75 39.22 -4.47
C TRP A 129 -25.27 39.77 -3.13
N ALA A 130 -24.71 40.90 -2.67
CA ALA A 130 -25.24 41.58 -1.49
C ALA A 130 -26.67 42.13 -1.69
N GLN A 131 -27.11 42.30 -2.94
CA GLN A 131 -28.47 42.77 -3.26
C GLN A 131 -29.48 41.62 -3.44
N LEU A 132 -29.02 40.36 -3.46
CA LEU A 132 -29.92 39.22 -3.63
C LEU A 132 -30.91 39.14 -2.45
N PRO A 133 -32.23 39.09 -2.71
CA PRO A 133 -33.25 39.28 -1.68
C PRO A 133 -33.46 38.05 -0.79
N LEU A 134 -33.03 36.86 -1.24
CA LEU A 134 -33.28 35.58 -0.58
C LEU A 134 -32.01 34.81 -0.20
N LEU A 135 -30.83 35.36 -0.49
CA LEU A 135 -29.55 34.68 -0.27
C LEU A 135 -29.31 34.48 1.24
N VAL A 136 -29.22 33.23 1.68
CA VAL A 136 -29.05 32.81 3.08
C VAL A 136 -27.62 32.38 3.36
N ALA A 137 -26.98 31.62 2.45
CA ALA A 137 -25.61 31.20 2.63
C ALA A 137 -24.80 31.25 1.33
N VAL A 138 -23.51 31.52 1.48
CA VAL A 138 -22.55 31.60 0.37
C VAL A 138 -21.30 30.82 0.73
N ASP A 139 -20.81 30.00 -0.19
CA ASP A 139 -19.56 29.28 -0.10
C ASP A 139 -18.57 29.77 -1.16
N VAL A 140 -17.45 30.29 -0.68
CA VAL A 140 -16.34 30.84 -1.45
C VAL A 140 -15.03 30.15 -1.06
N SER A 141 -15.12 28.97 -0.43
CA SER A 141 -13.95 28.21 0.03
C SER A 141 -12.97 27.93 -1.11
N ARG A 142 -11.67 27.90 -0.79
CA ARG A 142 -10.58 27.63 -1.76
C ARG A 142 -10.50 28.65 -2.90
N THR A 143 -10.97 29.88 -2.69
CA THR A 143 -10.85 30.99 -3.66
C THR A 143 -9.94 32.11 -3.14
N ASP A 144 -9.67 33.10 -3.99
CA ASP A 144 -8.90 34.31 -3.69
C ASP A 144 -9.76 35.48 -3.15
N VAL A 145 -10.92 35.18 -2.54
CA VAL A 145 -11.83 36.19 -2.00
C VAL A 145 -11.12 37.16 -1.06
N SER A 146 -11.30 38.47 -1.31
CA SER A 146 -10.70 39.50 -0.46
C SER A 146 -11.49 39.72 0.84
N PRO A 147 -10.82 40.07 1.96
CA PRO A 147 -11.49 40.47 3.20
C PRO A 147 -12.55 41.57 3.00
N ASN A 148 -12.29 42.52 2.10
CA ASN A 148 -13.22 43.60 1.74
C ASN A 148 -14.51 43.09 1.10
N ALA A 149 -14.43 42.05 0.27
CA ALA A 149 -15.59 41.43 -0.35
C ALA A 149 -16.46 40.72 0.70
N VAL A 150 -15.83 39.98 1.62
CA VAL A 150 -16.51 39.35 2.77
C VAL A 150 -17.18 40.42 3.64
N ALA A 151 -16.46 41.48 4.01
CA ALA A 151 -17.00 42.58 4.81
C ALA A 151 -18.19 43.29 4.14
N ARG A 152 -18.16 43.42 2.80
CA ARG A 152 -19.26 44.01 2.03
C ARG A 152 -20.51 43.13 2.08
N LEU A 153 -20.38 41.82 1.87
CA LEU A 153 -21.47 40.85 1.98
C LEU A 153 -22.10 40.88 3.38
N ILE A 154 -21.26 40.93 4.42
CA ILE A 154 -21.70 41.08 5.81
C ILE A 154 -22.47 42.39 6.01
N SER A 155 -21.99 43.50 5.45
CA SER A 155 -22.57 44.82 5.73
C SER A 155 -23.87 45.10 4.97
N HIS A 156 -24.00 44.60 3.75
CA HIS A 156 -25.06 45.01 2.81
C HIS A 156 -26.14 43.95 2.57
N SER A 157 -25.82 42.65 2.69
CA SER A 157 -26.86 41.63 2.53
C SER A 157 -27.84 41.65 3.71
N LYS A 158 -29.13 41.53 3.43
CA LYS A 158 -30.19 41.54 4.46
C LYS A 158 -30.54 40.16 4.98
N THR A 159 -30.39 39.13 4.15
CA THR A 159 -30.84 37.75 4.44
C THR A 159 -29.69 36.77 4.67
N LEU A 160 -28.46 37.15 4.31
CA LEU A 160 -27.29 36.27 4.47
C LEU A 160 -27.04 36.00 5.95
N GLU A 161 -26.99 34.73 6.32
CA GLU A 161 -26.72 34.23 7.67
C GLU A 161 -25.32 33.59 7.75
N LEU A 162 -24.81 33.01 6.67
CA LEU A 162 -23.59 32.20 6.68
C LEU A 162 -22.68 32.43 5.45
N ILE A 163 -21.37 32.51 5.69
CA ILE A 163 -20.33 32.54 4.66
C ILE A 163 -19.31 31.44 4.98
N CYS A 164 -19.10 30.49 4.06
CA CYS A 164 -18.01 29.52 4.13
C CYS A 164 -16.83 30.03 3.29
N ALA A 165 -15.67 30.20 3.93
CA ALA A 165 -14.43 30.68 3.32
C ALA A 165 -13.25 29.82 3.82
N LEU A 166 -13.38 28.50 3.69
CA LEU A 166 -12.36 27.55 4.13
C LEU A 166 -11.17 27.57 3.16
N ASN A 167 -9.96 27.65 3.70
CA ASN A 167 -8.70 27.70 2.95
C ASN A 167 -8.67 28.87 1.95
N CYS A 168 -9.15 30.03 2.41
CA CYS A 168 -9.12 31.30 1.69
C CYS A 168 -7.99 32.18 2.22
N LYS A 169 -6.82 32.05 1.60
CA LYS A 169 -5.56 32.65 2.06
C LYS A 169 -5.69 34.10 2.55
N PHE A 170 -6.28 34.99 1.76
CA PHE A 170 -6.38 36.41 2.13
C PHE A 170 -7.30 36.68 3.32
N VAL A 171 -8.36 35.90 3.49
CA VAL A 171 -9.31 36.03 4.62
C VAL A 171 -8.69 35.48 5.90
N GLU A 172 -7.99 34.35 5.79
CA GLU A 172 -7.36 33.67 6.91
C GLU A 172 -6.12 34.42 7.40
N GLU A 173 -5.35 35.03 6.50
CA GLU A 173 -4.28 35.96 6.85
C GLU A 173 -4.84 37.17 7.61
N GLU A 174 -5.93 37.80 7.15
CA GLU A 174 -6.57 38.92 7.88
C GLU A 174 -7.01 38.52 9.30
N GLN A 175 -7.60 37.33 9.45
CA GLN A 175 -8.00 36.81 10.77
C GLN A 175 -6.80 36.47 11.67
N ALA A 176 -5.69 36.01 11.11
CA ALA A 176 -4.47 35.78 11.87
C ALA A 176 -3.89 37.10 12.43
N HIS A 177 -3.97 38.19 11.66
CA HIS A 177 -3.54 39.53 12.12
C HIS A 177 -4.54 40.19 13.06
N SER A 178 -5.83 39.96 12.84
CA SER A 178 -6.94 40.50 13.62
C SER A 178 -7.91 39.38 14.00
N PRO A 179 -7.75 38.73 15.16
CA PRO A 179 -8.59 37.59 15.56
C PRO A 179 -10.07 37.95 15.74
N THR A 180 -10.41 39.24 15.82
CA THR A 180 -11.78 39.77 15.86
C THR A 180 -12.28 40.20 14.48
N ALA A 181 -11.51 40.00 13.42
CA ALA A 181 -11.97 40.22 12.06
C ALA A 181 -13.22 39.37 11.82
N PHE A 182 -14.27 40.03 11.33
CA PHE A 182 -15.59 39.45 11.12
C PHE A 182 -16.34 39.01 12.40
N SER A 183 -15.85 39.30 13.61
CA SER A 183 -16.56 38.97 14.86
C SER A 183 -17.76 39.89 15.14
N ASN A 184 -17.77 41.10 14.57
CA ASN A 184 -18.88 42.06 14.65
C ASN A 184 -19.79 41.98 13.41
N SER A 185 -20.17 40.76 13.04
CA SER A 185 -20.86 40.41 11.80
C SER A 185 -22.36 40.69 11.80
N LYS A 186 -22.89 41.47 12.74
CA LYS A 186 -24.33 41.74 12.91
C LYS A 186 -25.19 40.45 12.96
N GLY A 187 -24.66 39.37 13.52
CA GLY A 187 -25.35 38.08 13.64
C GLY A 187 -25.11 37.09 12.49
N LYS A 188 -24.23 37.41 11.53
CA LYS A 188 -23.84 36.49 10.45
C LYS A 188 -22.62 35.66 10.84
N LEU A 189 -22.47 34.46 10.30
CA LEU A 189 -21.31 33.60 10.55
C LEU A 189 -20.37 33.58 9.36
N VAL A 190 -19.06 33.60 9.66
CA VAL A 190 -17.99 33.37 8.69
C VAL A 190 -17.18 32.19 9.18
N LEU A 191 -17.16 31.10 8.40
CA LEU A 191 -16.39 29.90 8.70
C LEU A 191 -15.09 29.90 7.90
N THR A 192 -13.98 29.77 8.61
CA THR A 192 -12.63 29.63 8.07
C THR A 192 -11.92 28.49 8.80
N ILE A 193 -10.80 28.00 8.27
CA ILE A 193 -10.06 26.92 8.94
C ILE A 193 -9.45 27.37 10.29
N THR A 194 -9.26 28.67 10.49
CA THR A 194 -8.64 29.24 11.69
C THR A 194 -9.65 29.53 12.81
N CYS A 195 -10.95 29.54 12.51
CA CYS A 195 -11.97 29.81 13.52
C CYS A 195 -12.40 28.53 14.28
N PRO A 196 -12.93 28.64 15.51
CA PRO A 196 -13.54 27.51 16.21
C PRO A 196 -14.91 27.20 15.59
N ILE A 197 -14.95 26.38 14.54
CA ILE A 197 -16.12 26.15 13.69
C ILE A 197 -17.31 25.64 14.50
N PHE A 198 -17.12 24.63 15.35
CA PHE A 198 -18.19 24.06 16.18
C PHE A 198 -18.82 25.11 17.10
N LYS A 199 -18.00 25.89 17.80
CA LYS A 199 -18.45 27.00 18.65
C LYS A 199 -19.19 28.08 17.85
N SER A 200 -18.68 28.41 16.67
CA SER A 200 -19.31 29.38 15.76
C SER A 200 -20.69 28.89 15.33
N LEU A 201 -20.83 27.62 14.93
CA LEU A 201 -22.10 27.04 14.53
C LEU A 201 -23.08 26.88 15.70
N ALA A 202 -22.60 26.56 16.91
CA ALA A 202 -23.44 26.50 18.11
C ALA A 202 -24.15 27.83 18.40
N SER A 203 -23.57 28.97 18.00
CA SER A 203 -24.20 30.28 18.16
C SER A 203 -25.48 30.48 17.33
N LEU A 204 -25.73 29.65 16.32
CA LEU A 204 -27.02 29.63 15.58
C LEU A 204 -28.19 29.12 16.44
N PHE A 205 -27.91 28.56 17.62
CA PHE A 205 -28.88 27.93 18.52
C PHE A 205 -28.95 28.65 19.89
N PRO A 206 -29.28 29.96 19.94
CA PRO A 206 -29.29 30.71 21.19
C PRO A 206 -30.37 30.20 22.16
N GLY A 207 -29.95 29.83 23.38
CA GLY A 207 -30.86 29.43 24.47
C GLY A 207 -31.04 27.92 24.65
N GLU A 208 -30.32 27.09 23.91
CA GLU A 208 -30.39 25.63 24.00
C GLU A 208 -29.02 25.03 24.36
N ALA A 209 -29.03 23.99 25.19
CA ALA A 209 -27.82 23.22 25.50
C ALA A 209 -27.49 22.27 24.34
N VAL A 210 -27.00 22.82 23.22
CA VAL A 210 -26.38 22.03 22.16
C VAL A 210 -24.94 21.78 22.56
N GLU A 211 -24.56 20.52 22.77
CA GLU A 211 -23.17 20.15 22.96
C GLU A 211 -22.35 20.63 21.75
N GLU A 212 -21.14 21.13 21.97
CA GLU A 212 -20.32 21.76 20.92
C GLU A 212 -20.11 20.84 19.70
N HIS A 213 -19.99 19.53 19.91
CA HIS A 213 -19.86 18.52 18.85
C HIS A 213 -21.21 17.94 18.36
N GLY A 214 -22.33 18.36 18.94
CA GLY A 214 -23.69 17.93 18.59
C GLY A 214 -24.38 18.81 17.53
N VAL A 215 -23.69 19.79 16.96
CA VAL A 215 -24.31 20.79 16.07
C VAL A 215 -24.84 20.19 14.76
N PHE A 216 -24.21 19.12 14.26
CA PHE A 216 -24.67 18.37 13.09
C PHE A 216 -25.69 17.27 13.40
N ASN A 217 -26.12 17.12 14.65
CA ASN A 217 -27.19 16.16 14.94
C ASN A 217 -28.53 16.68 14.39
N GLU A 218 -29.07 16.00 13.37
CA GLU A 218 -30.30 16.42 12.68
C GLU A 218 -31.47 16.74 13.63
N CYS A 219 -31.60 15.98 14.72
CA CYS A 219 -32.66 16.18 15.71
C CYS A 219 -32.65 17.59 16.30
N ASN A 220 -31.48 18.24 16.33
CA ASN A 220 -31.30 19.57 16.89
C ASN A 220 -31.87 20.68 16.01
N TRP A 221 -32.14 20.46 14.72
CA TRP A 221 -32.63 21.51 13.83
C TRP A 221 -33.86 21.12 12.97
N ARG A 222 -34.19 19.82 12.82
CA ARG A 222 -35.29 19.36 11.96
C ARG A 222 -36.67 19.94 12.30
N ASN A 223 -36.92 20.22 13.60
CA ASN A 223 -38.24 20.62 14.10
C ASN A 223 -38.38 22.11 14.43
N LYS A 224 -37.33 22.93 14.26
CA LYS A 224 -37.27 24.28 14.85
C LYS A 224 -37.57 25.41 13.85
N ARG A 225 -36.76 25.52 12.79
CA ARG A 225 -37.02 26.41 11.65
C ARG A 225 -36.74 25.64 10.38
N LYS A 226 -37.74 25.57 9.49
CA LYS A 226 -37.61 24.89 8.20
C LYS A 226 -36.40 25.38 7.39
N ILE A 227 -36.07 26.68 7.48
CA ILE A 227 -34.89 27.23 6.80
C ILE A 227 -33.57 26.81 7.44
N LEU A 228 -33.47 26.80 8.76
CA LEU A 228 -32.24 26.41 9.46
C LEU A 228 -31.84 24.97 9.10
N GLY A 229 -32.80 24.06 9.05
CA GLY A 229 -32.50 22.69 8.64
C GLY A 229 -32.06 22.54 7.19
N VAL A 230 -32.64 23.31 6.27
CA VAL A 230 -32.19 23.31 4.86
C VAL A 230 -30.78 23.90 4.75
N MET A 231 -30.47 24.95 5.52
CA MET A 231 -29.13 25.53 5.56
C MET A 231 -28.09 24.55 6.14
N MET A 232 -28.44 23.81 7.20
CA MET A 232 -27.52 22.81 7.78
C MET A 232 -27.24 21.66 6.81
N ASN A 233 -28.26 21.17 6.09
CA ASN A 233 -28.06 20.17 5.03
C ASN A 233 -27.12 20.69 3.93
N TRP A 234 -27.34 21.93 3.49
CA TRP A 234 -26.47 22.57 2.51
C TRP A 234 -25.04 22.74 3.03
N LEU A 235 -24.88 23.10 4.31
CA LEU A 235 -23.58 23.25 4.94
C LEU A 235 -22.84 21.91 5.05
N GLU A 236 -23.50 20.83 5.46
CA GLU A 236 -22.90 19.49 5.46
C GLU A 236 -22.36 19.10 4.07
N TRP A 237 -23.15 19.39 3.04
CA TRP A 237 -22.75 19.17 1.65
C TRP A 237 -21.51 20.00 1.28
N VAL A 238 -21.51 21.31 1.55
CA VAL A 238 -20.39 22.22 1.30
C VAL A 238 -19.11 21.79 2.03
N LEU A 239 -19.24 21.43 3.31
CA LEU A 239 -18.10 21.01 4.14
C LEU A 239 -17.51 19.71 3.60
N SER A 240 -18.35 18.72 3.28
CA SER A 240 -17.87 17.44 2.73
C SER A 240 -17.07 17.63 1.43
N GLN A 241 -17.53 18.52 0.54
CA GLN A 241 -16.85 18.83 -0.71
C GLN A 241 -15.55 19.60 -0.49
N SER A 242 -15.60 20.68 0.29
CA SER A 242 -14.43 21.53 0.50
C SER A 242 -13.32 20.80 1.26
N LEU A 243 -13.66 20.02 2.29
CA LEU A 243 -12.69 19.25 3.06
C LEU A 243 -12.05 18.14 2.24
N LEU A 244 -12.81 17.45 1.38
CA LEU A 244 -12.25 16.46 0.45
C LEU A 244 -11.19 17.10 -0.45
N ARG A 245 -11.51 18.24 -1.07
CA ARG A 245 -10.57 18.97 -1.93
C ARG A 245 -9.34 19.48 -1.17
N ILE A 246 -9.51 19.92 0.07
CA ILE A 246 -8.37 20.34 0.91
C ILE A 246 -7.49 19.13 1.26
N ALA A 247 -8.09 17.96 1.54
CA ALA A 247 -7.34 16.73 1.79
C ALA A 247 -6.57 16.27 0.54
N GLU A 248 -7.18 16.30 -0.64
CA GLU A 248 -6.54 15.96 -1.92
C GLU A 248 -5.33 16.87 -2.24
N CYS A 249 -5.43 18.16 -1.95
CA CYS A 249 -4.33 19.10 -2.18
C CYS A 249 -3.29 19.14 -1.05
N ASN A 250 -3.63 18.63 0.14
CA ASN A 250 -2.85 18.67 1.39
C ASN A 250 -2.00 19.95 1.54
N PRO A 251 -2.61 21.16 1.58
CA PRO A 251 -1.84 22.40 1.62
C PRO A 251 -1.02 22.51 2.92
N TYR A 252 0.10 23.23 2.85
CA TYR A 252 0.99 23.40 3.99
C TYR A 252 0.29 24.09 5.18
N GLY A 253 0.49 23.57 6.40
CA GLY A 253 -0.06 24.14 7.63
C GLY A 253 -1.46 23.63 8.02
N MET A 254 -1.97 22.59 7.34
CA MET A 254 -3.28 22.01 7.65
C MET A 254 -3.29 21.03 8.84
N ASP A 255 -2.13 20.62 9.35
CA ASP A 255 -2.03 19.62 10.43
C ASP A 255 -2.79 20.06 11.68
N ASP A 256 -2.58 21.30 12.13
CA ASP A 256 -3.26 21.84 13.31
C ASP A 256 -4.77 21.85 13.12
N PHE A 257 -5.26 22.22 11.93
CA PHE A 257 -6.69 22.19 11.62
C PHE A 257 -7.24 20.76 11.69
N TRP A 258 -6.59 19.81 11.02
CA TRP A 258 -7.05 18.41 10.99
C TRP A 258 -7.11 17.81 12.39
N LEU A 259 -6.10 18.07 13.22
CA LEU A 259 -6.00 17.52 14.56
C LEU A 259 -6.92 18.19 15.58
N GLN A 260 -7.20 19.50 15.45
CA GLN A 260 -8.02 20.23 16.42
C GLN A 260 -9.51 20.17 16.13
N GLN A 261 -9.91 20.21 14.84
CA GLN A 261 -11.32 20.36 14.48
C GLN A 261 -11.73 19.55 13.24
N GLY A 262 -10.83 19.40 12.26
CA GLY A 262 -11.12 18.73 10.99
C GLY A 262 -11.54 17.28 11.16
N THR A 263 -10.84 16.51 12.00
CA THR A 263 -11.18 15.11 12.30
C THR A 263 -12.60 15.00 12.87
N SER A 264 -12.91 15.75 13.93
CA SER A 264 -14.25 15.79 14.53
C SER A 264 -15.33 16.25 13.54
N MET A 265 -14.99 17.14 12.61
CA MET A 265 -15.89 17.56 11.52
C MET A 265 -16.21 16.40 10.58
N LEU A 266 -15.19 15.69 10.10
CA LEU A 266 -15.37 14.53 9.23
C LEU A 266 -16.20 13.43 9.90
N LEU A 267 -15.94 13.15 11.18
CA LEU A 267 -16.72 12.17 11.94
C LEU A 267 -18.18 12.59 12.16
N SER A 268 -18.46 13.90 12.19
CA SER A 268 -19.83 14.41 12.20
C SER A 268 -20.51 14.21 10.84
N LEU A 269 -19.79 14.44 9.74
CA LEU A 269 -20.30 14.27 8.37
C LEU A 269 -20.53 12.79 8.00
N VAL A 270 -19.73 11.86 8.51
CA VAL A 270 -19.97 10.41 8.38
C VAL A 270 -21.35 10.00 8.94
N LYS A 271 -21.87 10.75 9.92
CA LYS A 271 -23.19 10.52 10.53
C LYS A 271 -24.33 11.26 9.82
N SER A 272 -24.07 12.01 8.75
CA SER A 272 -25.09 12.75 8.01
C SER A 272 -26.18 11.80 7.45
N SER A 273 -27.40 12.32 7.29
CA SER A 273 -28.46 11.58 6.57
C SER A 273 -28.29 11.64 5.06
N GLN A 274 -27.43 12.52 4.55
CA GLN A 274 -27.19 12.70 3.13
C GLN A 274 -26.16 11.67 2.66
N GLU A 275 -26.59 10.81 1.75
CA GLU A 275 -25.83 9.66 1.28
C GLU A 275 -24.46 10.05 0.70
N ASP A 276 -24.42 11.10 -0.10
CA ASP A 276 -23.23 11.64 -0.75
C ASP A 276 -22.28 12.33 0.25
N VAL A 277 -22.82 12.95 1.30
CA VAL A 277 -22.03 13.54 2.39
C VAL A 277 -21.29 12.45 3.17
N GLN A 278 -21.95 11.35 3.50
CA GLN A 278 -21.33 10.23 4.21
C GLN A 278 -20.18 9.62 3.40
N GLU A 279 -20.40 9.42 2.10
CA GLU A 279 -19.41 8.87 1.18
C GLU A 279 -18.19 9.79 1.08
N ARG A 280 -18.40 11.08 0.77
CA ARG A 280 -17.28 12.04 0.69
C ARG A 280 -16.54 12.20 2.01
N ALA A 281 -17.23 12.14 3.14
CA ALA A 281 -16.58 12.20 4.45
C ALA A 281 -15.68 10.97 4.69
N ALA A 282 -16.15 9.77 4.35
CA ALA A 282 -15.33 8.55 4.43
C ALA A 282 -14.13 8.60 3.46
N THR A 283 -14.34 9.05 2.22
CA THR A 283 -13.25 9.29 1.25
C THR A 283 -12.26 10.31 1.79
N THR A 284 -12.73 11.41 2.37
CA THR A 284 -11.85 12.44 2.95
C THR A 284 -11.01 11.85 4.09
N ILE A 285 -11.60 11.01 4.94
CA ILE A 285 -10.87 10.31 6.00
C ILE A 285 -9.81 9.39 5.40
N ALA A 286 -10.14 8.64 4.35
CA ALA A 286 -9.17 7.78 3.66
C ALA A 286 -8.01 8.56 3.03
N THR A 287 -8.29 9.76 2.48
CA THR A 287 -7.32 10.61 1.79
C THR A 287 -6.42 11.36 2.77
N PHE A 288 -6.98 12.08 3.75
CA PHE A 288 -6.17 12.99 4.58
C PHE A 288 -5.20 12.25 5.53
N VAL A 289 -5.44 10.97 5.82
CA VAL A 289 -4.48 10.19 6.63
C VAL A 289 -3.27 9.74 5.83
N VAL A 290 -3.32 9.73 4.50
CA VAL A 290 -2.22 9.33 3.63
C VAL A 290 -1.33 10.54 3.37
N ILE A 291 -0.01 10.38 3.60
CA ILE A 291 0.99 11.42 3.32
C ILE A 291 1.60 11.22 1.93
N ASP A 292 1.79 9.97 1.52
CA ASP A 292 2.45 9.59 0.28
C ASP A 292 1.74 8.39 -0.34
N ASP A 293 1.15 8.60 -1.51
CA ASP A 293 0.43 7.58 -2.27
C ASP A 293 1.36 6.50 -2.83
N GLU A 294 2.65 6.81 -3.05
CA GLU A 294 3.61 5.84 -3.60
C GLU A 294 4.08 4.85 -2.54
N THR A 295 4.28 5.32 -1.31
CA THR A 295 4.77 4.48 -0.20
C THR A 295 3.66 3.98 0.73
N ALA A 296 2.40 4.35 0.46
CA ALA A 296 1.23 4.06 1.30
C ALA A 296 1.44 4.46 2.78
N ASN A 297 2.26 5.48 3.02
CA ASN A 297 2.57 5.95 4.36
C ASN A 297 1.43 6.82 4.91
N VAL A 298 1.07 6.56 6.16
CA VAL A 298 0.01 7.30 6.86
C VAL A 298 0.57 8.19 7.97
N ASP A 299 -0.09 9.34 8.16
CA ASP A 299 0.17 10.22 9.28
C ASP A 299 -0.35 9.59 10.57
N ALA A 300 0.58 9.29 11.48
CA ALA A 300 0.25 8.66 12.75
C ALA A 300 -0.64 9.56 13.64
N ALA A 301 -0.42 10.88 13.65
CA ALA A 301 -1.19 11.80 14.48
C ALA A 301 -2.63 11.93 13.98
N ARG A 302 -2.82 12.06 12.65
CA ARG A 302 -4.15 12.11 12.03
C ARG A 302 -4.90 10.79 12.22
N SER A 303 -4.22 9.65 12.06
CA SER A 303 -4.80 8.32 12.27
C SER A 303 -5.22 8.10 13.73
N GLU A 304 -4.36 8.47 14.69
CA GLU A 304 -4.67 8.36 16.11
C GLU A 304 -5.77 9.35 16.54
N ALA A 305 -5.90 10.51 15.89
CA ALA A 305 -7.02 11.43 16.13
C ALA A 305 -8.36 10.81 15.70
N VAL A 306 -8.43 10.19 14.51
CA VAL A 306 -9.65 9.49 14.05
C VAL A 306 -10.05 8.39 15.04
N MET A 307 -9.07 7.63 15.53
CA MET A 307 -9.29 6.58 16.54
C MET A 307 -9.81 7.16 17.86
N ARG A 308 -9.11 8.16 18.42
CA ARG A 308 -9.43 8.78 19.71
C ARG A 308 -10.82 9.41 19.73
N ASP A 309 -11.24 10.00 18.60
CA ASP A 309 -12.52 10.70 18.48
C ASP A 309 -13.68 9.73 18.16
N GLY A 310 -13.45 8.40 18.23
CA GLY A 310 -14.48 7.38 18.03
C GLY A 310 -14.82 7.12 16.57
N GLY A 311 -13.89 7.38 15.65
CA GLY A 311 -14.09 7.18 14.21
C GLY A 311 -14.14 5.73 13.77
N ILE A 312 -13.43 4.82 14.47
CA ILE A 312 -13.36 3.40 14.08
C ILE A 312 -14.74 2.73 14.10
N PRO A 313 -15.54 2.77 15.19
CA PRO A 313 -16.88 2.19 15.17
C PRO A 313 -17.79 2.78 14.09
N LEU A 314 -17.70 4.09 13.82
CA LEU A 314 -18.52 4.76 12.81
C LEU A 314 -18.21 4.27 11.39
N LEU A 315 -16.93 4.13 11.06
CA LEU A 315 -16.52 3.60 9.77
C LEU A 315 -16.88 2.12 9.64
N LEU A 316 -16.76 1.34 10.72
CA LEU A 316 -17.16 -0.07 10.72
C LEU A 316 -18.66 -0.24 10.51
N ASP A 317 -19.49 0.64 11.10
CA ASP A 317 -20.93 0.67 10.86
C ASP A 317 -21.26 1.04 9.41
N LEU A 318 -20.58 2.06 8.86
CA LEU A 318 -20.74 2.45 7.46
C LEU A 318 -20.33 1.33 6.49
N ALA A 319 -19.27 0.58 6.82
CA ALA A 319 -18.82 -0.57 6.06
C ALA A 319 -19.82 -1.76 6.08
N ARG A 320 -20.73 -1.82 7.07
CA ARG A 320 -21.81 -2.81 7.12
C ARG A 320 -23.05 -2.42 6.30
N CYS A 321 -23.16 -1.17 5.83
CA CYS A 321 -24.30 -0.73 5.05
C CYS A 321 -24.43 -1.49 3.73
N SER A 322 -25.62 -1.55 3.12
CA SER A 322 -25.83 -2.25 1.83
C SER A 322 -25.39 -1.43 0.61
N ARG A 323 -24.95 -0.18 0.81
CA ARG A 323 -24.57 0.76 -0.26
C ARG A 323 -23.12 0.52 -0.64
N VAL A 324 -22.89 0.04 -1.84
CA VAL A 324 -21.57 -0.37 -2.34
C VAL A 324 -20.52 0.74 -2.27
N SER A 325 -20.89 1.96 -2.65
CA SER A 325 -20.04 3.15 -2.57
C SER A 325 -19.59 3.42 -1.14
N ALA A 326 -20.54 3.59 -0.21
CA ALA A 326 -20.26 3.78 1.20
C ALA A 326 -19.43 2.63 1.82
N GLN A 327 -19.73 1.37 1.46
CA GLN A 327 -18.95 0.21 1.90
C GLN A 327 -17.49 0.30 1.46
N SER A 328 -17.26 0.65 0.19
CA SER A 328 -15.93 0.75 -0.38
C SER A 328 -15.11 1.87 0.27
N GLU A 329 -15.69 3.07 0.37
CA GLU A 329 -15.01 4.22 0.96
C GLU A 329 -14.71 4.03 2.45
N ALA A 330 -15.65 3.44 3.21
CA ALA A 330 -15.42 3.11 4.60
C ALA A 330 -14.34 2.03 4.77
N ALA A 331 -14.39 0.97 3.96
CA ALA A 331 -13.37 -0.09 4.00
C ALA A 331 -11.98 0.46 3.67
N LYS A 332 -11.88 1.34 2.67
CA LYS A 332 -10.63 2.03 2.31
C LYS A 332 -10.09 2.89 3.45
N ALA A 333 -10.95 3.69 4.07
CA ALA A 333 -10.56 4.51 5.23
C ALA A 333 -10.02 3.64 6.37
N ILE A 334 -10.70 2.54 6.71
CA ILE A 334 -10.27 1.62 7.77
C ILE A 334 -8.96 0.92 7.38
N ALA A 335 -8.80 0.51 6.12
CA ALA A 335 -7.58 -0.13 5.63
C ALA A 335 -6.37 0.81 5.78
N ASN A 336 -6.48 2.05 5.32
CA ASN A 336 -5.42 3.05 5.45
C ASN A 336 -5.08 3.32 6.93
N LEU A 337 -6.10 3.53 7.77
CA LEU A 337 -5.93 3.69 9.21
C LEU A 337 -5.20 2.51 9.87
N SER A 338 -5.42 1.29 9.36
CA SER A 338 -4.81 0.06 9.89
C SER A 338 -3.33 -0.12 9.53
N VAL A 339 -2.73 0.79 8.76
CA VAL A 339 -1.26 0.86 8.61
C VAL A 339 -0.61 1.26 9.95
N ASN A 340 -1.29 2.08 10.77
CA ASN A 340 -0.85 2.39 12.12
C ASN A 340 -1.18 1.23 13.08
N ALA A 341 -0.16 0.63 13.70
CA ALA A 341 -0.33 -0.53 14.57
C ALA A 341 -1.28 -0.32 15.77
N LYS A 342 -1.33 0.89 16.37
CA LYS A 342 -2.25 1.17 17.48
C LYS A 342 -3.70 1.19 16.98
N VAL A 343 -3.93 1.77 15.81
CA VAL A 343 -5.26 1.84 15.21
C VAL A 343 -5.69 0.47 14.70
N ALA A 344 -4.79 -0.30 14.09
CA ALA A 344 -5.02 -1.68 13.68
C ALA A 344 -5.53 -2.56 14.83
N LYS A 345 -4.94 -2.41 16.02
CA LYS A 345 -5.39 -3.10 17.22
C LYS A 345 -6.83 -2.75 17.60
N VAL A 346 -7.18 -1.46 17.63
CA VAL A 346 -8.55 -1.02 17.92
C VAL A 346 -9.53 -1.51 16.84
N VAL A 347 -9.14 -1.49 15.56
CA VAL A 347 -9.94 -2.05 14.47
C VAL A 347 -10.20 -3.55 14.69
N ALA A 348 -9.19 -4.31 15.13
CA ALA A 348 -9.36 -5.73 15.44
C ALA A 348 -10.29 -5.95 16.65
N ASP A 349 -10.10 -5.19 17.74
CA ASP A 349 -10.90 -5.27 18.97
C ASP A 349 -12.38 -4.92 18.74
N GLU A 350 -12.67 -3.96 17.85
CA GLU A 350 -14.02 -3.55 17.45
C GLU A 350 -14.66 -4.48 16.39
N GLY A 351 -14.03 -5.61 16.10
CA GLY A 351 -14.57 -6.64 15.21
C GLY A 351 -14.35 -6.39 13.71
N GLY A 352 -13.42 -5.50 13.34
CA GLY A 352 -13.09 -5.17 11.95
C GLY A 352 -12.60 -6.36 11.12
N ILE A 353 -11.90 -7.32 11.74
CA ILE A 353 -11.47 -8.57 11.06
C ILE A 353 -12.67 -9.33 10.48
N ALA A 354 -13.76 -9.46 11.26
CA ALA A 354 -14.96 -10.16 10.80
C ALA A 354 -15.70 -9.39 9.70
N ILE A 355 -15.71 -8.05 9.77
CA ILE A 355 -16.30 -7.19 8.74
C ILE A 355 -15.51 -7.33 7.43
N PHE A 356 -14.19 -7.15 7.45
CA PHE A 356 -13.36 -7.31 6.26
C PHE A 356 -13.45 -8.72 5.67
N THR A 357 -13.48 -9.76 6.51
CA THR A 357 -13.66 -11.14 6.03
C THR A 357 -15.00 -11.34 5.30
N ASN A 358 -16.06 -10.64 5.72
CA ASN A 358 -17.34 -10.68 5.03
C ASN A 358 -17.35 -9.82 3.76
N LEU A 359 -16.73 -8.63 3.78
CA LEU A 359 -16.63 -7.75 2.62
C LEU A 359 -15.75 -8.34 1.51
N ALA A 360 -14.71 -9.12 1.86
CA ALA A 360 -13.88 -9.88 0.90
C ALA A 360 -14.70 -10.91 0.09
N LYS A 361 -15.90 -11.28 0.54
CA LYS A 361 -16.83 -12.16 -0.19
C LYS A 361 -17.73 -11.39 -1.18
N SER A 362 -17.63 -10.07 -1.21
CA SER A 362 -18.42 -9.22 -2.11
C SER A 362 -18.15 -9.55 -3.58
N THR A 363 -19.19 -9.41 -4.41
CA THR A 363 -19.08 -9.48 -5.87
C THR A 363 -18.66 -8.13 -6.48
N ASN A 364 -18.66 -7.05 -5.69
CA ASN A 364 -18.14 -5.78 -6.14
C ASN A 364 -16.61 -5.75 -5.97
N ARG A 365 -15.91 -5.43 -7.07
CA ARG A 365 -14.44 -5.41 -7.11
C ARG A 365 -13.84 -4.46 -6.08
N LEU A 366 -14.33 -3.22 -6.00
CA LEU A 366 -13.77 -2.20 -5.12
C LEU A 366 -13.93 -2.60 -3.64
N VAL A 367 -15.12 -3.07 -3.26
CA VAL A 367 -15.36 -3.54 -1.88
C VAL A 367 -14.46 -4.73 -1.53
N ALA A 368 -14.30 -5.69 -2.45
CA ALA A 368 -13.43 -6.85 -2.23
C ALA A 368 -11.94 -6.45 -2.14
N GLU A 369 -11.52 -5.49 -2.96
CA GLU A 369 -10.17 -4.94 -3.01
C GLU A 369 -9.79 -4.28 -1.68
N GLU A 370 -10.62 -3.34 -1.21
CA GLU A 370 -10.38 -2.62 0.04
C GLU A 370 -10.46 -3.55 1.26
N ALA A 371 -11.33 -4.56 1.21
CA ALA A 371 -11.40 -5.57 2.26
C ALA A 371 -10.15 -6.46 2.33
N ALA A 372 -9.61 -6.87 1.17
CA ALA A 372 -8.34 -7.59 1.12
C ALA A 372 -7.19 -6.72 1.64
N GLY A 373 -7.20 -5.41 1.34
CA GLY A 373 -6.22 -4.44 1.85
C GLY A 373 -6.27 -4.28 3.35
N GLY A 374 -7.48 -4.17 3.92
CA GLY A 374 -7.67 -4.17 5.37
C GLY A 374 -7.14 -5.43 6.05
N LEU A 375 -7.41 -6.61 5.47
CA LEU A 375 -6.86 -7.89 5.98
C LEU A 375 -5.33 -7.95 5.84
N TRP A 376 -4.77 -7.41 4.77
CA TRP A 376 -3.32 -7.34 4.59
C TRP A 376 -2.68 -6.50 5.70
N ASN A 377 -3.16 -5.28 5.93
CA ASN A 377 -2.61 -4.40 6.96
C ASN A 377 -2.77 -5.01 8.36
N LEU A 378 -3.93 -5.59 8.68
CA LEU A 378 -4.14 -6.27 9.96
C LEU A 378 -3.23 -7.50 10.14
N SER A 379 -2.95 -8.25 9.08
CA SER A 379 -2.12 -9.46 9.12
C SER A 379 -0.63 -9.21 9.42
N VAL A 380 -0.17 -7.94 9.37
CA VAL A 380 1.16 -7.55 9.82
C VAL A 380 1.31 -7.77 11.33
N GLY A 381 0.24 -7.56 12.11
CA GLY A 381 0.26 -7.77 13.55
C GLY A 381 0.16 -9.25 13.92
N GLU A 382 1.17 -9.78 14.61
CA GLU A 382 1.19 -11.18 15.06
C GLU A 382 -0.05 -11.57 15.90
N GLU A 383 -0.53 -10.65 16.73
CA GLU A 383 -1.72 -10.86 17.58
C GLU A 383 -3.03 -11.00 16.78
N HIS A 384 -3.07 -10.53 15.51
CA HIS A 384 -4.27 -10.58 14.67
C HIS A 384 -4.34 -11.83 13.78
N LYS A 385 -3.22 -12.48 13.47
CA LYS A 385 -3.16 -13.59 12.49
C LYS A 385 -4.12 -14.73 12.85
N ALA A 386 -4.10 -15.16 14.12
CA ALA A 386 -5.00 -16.20 14.62
C ALA A 386 -6.48 -15.78 14.55
N ALA A 387 -6.79 -14.52 14.81
CA ALA A 387 -8.15 -13.99 14.71
C ALA A 387 -8.63 -13.93 13.25
N ILE A 388 -7.76 -13.54 12.32
CA ILE A 388 -8.05 -13.56 10.87
C ILE A 388 -8.34 -15.00 10.40
N ALA A 389 -7.52 -15.97 10.82
CA ALA A 389 -7.76 -17.37 10.53
C ALA A 389 -9.10 -17.86 11.11
N ALA A 390 -9.38 -17.58 12.38
CA ALA A 390 -10.61 -17.99 13.06
C ALA A 390 -11.88 -17.37 12.47
N ALA A 391 -11.80 -16.14 11.93
CA ALA A 391 -12.90 -15.48 11.25
C ALA A 391 -13.19 -16.07 9.85
N GLY A 392 -12.31 -16.94 9.32
CA GLY A 392 -12.38 -17.47 7.96
C GLY A 392 -11.76 -16.57 6.92
N GLY A 393 -10.91 -15.61 7.33
CA GLY A 393 -10.24 -14.66 6.44
C GLY A 393 -9.34 -15.33 5.42
N ILE A 394 -8.58 -16.35 5.83
CA ILE A 394 -7.71 -17.15 4.93
C ILE A 394 -8.51 -17.70 3.76
N LYS A 395 -9.64 -18.36 4.03
CA LYS A 395 -10.46 -18.95 2.96
C LYS A 395 -11.07 -17.87 2.06
N ALA A 396 -11.48 -16.73 2.62
CA ALA A 396 -11.99 -15.61 1.83
C ALA A 396 -10.92 -15.04 0.88
N LEU A 397 -9.66 -14.93 1.33
CA LEU A 397 -8.52 -14.47 0.52
C LEU A 397 -8.18 -15.48 -0.59
N VAL A 398 -8.18 -16.78 -0.29
CA VAL A 398 -7.98 -17.83 -1.31
C VAL A 398 -9.10 -17.82 -2.35
N ASP A 399 -10.37 -17.70 -1.91
CA ASP A 399 -11.51 -17.64 -2.82
C ASP A 399 -11.47 -16.38 -3.73
N LEU A 400 -10.88 -15.27 -3.25
CA LEU A 400 -10.68 -14.07 -4.07
C LEU A 400 -9.72 -14.32 -5.24
N ILE A 401 -8.61 -15.02 -5.00
CA ILE A 401 -7.63 -15.35 -6.04
C ILE A 401 -8.27 -16.14 -7.20
N PHE A 402 -9.17 -17.08 -6.88
CA PHE A 402 -9.88 -17.85 -7.91
C PHE A 402 -11.05 -17.10 -8.56
N ARG A 403 -11.66 -16.15 -7.84
CA ARG A 403 -12.83 -15.41 -8.33
C ARG A 403 -12.47 -14.38 -9.39
N TRP A 404 -11.32 -13.72 -9.23
CA TRP A 404 -10.91 -12.62 -10.09
C TRP A 404 -9.87 -13.09 -11.11
N PRO A 405 -10.02 -12.71 -12.40
CA PRO A 405 -9.07 -13.10 -13.43
C PRO A 405 -7.70 -12.46 -13.19
N ALA A 406 -6.64 -13.14 -13.64
CA ALA A 406 -5.30 -12.58 -13.74
C ALA A 406 -5.34 -11.26 -14.55
N GLY A 407 -4.86 -10.16 -13.95
CA GLY A 407 -5.03 -8.79 -14.47
C GLY A 407 -6.00 -7.90 -13.67
N THR A 408 -6.44 -8.36 -12.49
CA THR A 408 -7.17 -7.53 -11.52
C THR A 408 -6.23 -7.11 -10.38
N ASP A 409 -5.28 -6.25 -10.72
CA ASP A 409 -4.03 -5.98 -10.01
C ASP A 409 -4.24 -5.78 -8.51
N GLY A 410 -5.08 -4.81 -8.14
CA GLY A 410 -5.26 -4.40 -6.75
C GLY A 410 -5.89 -5.46 -5.84
N VAL A 411 -6.75 -6.34 -6.35
CA VAL A 411 -7.39 -7.38 -5.52
C VAL A 411 -6.42 -8.55 -5.28
N LEU A 412 -5.77 -9.01 -6.34
CA LEU A 412 -4.89 -10.18 -6.29
C LEU A 412 -3.64 -9.91 -5.47
N GLU A 413 -3.05 -8.72 -5.63
CA GLU A 413 -1.88 -8.31 -4.87
C GLU A 413 -2.18 -8.24 -3.38
N ARG A 414 -3.27 -7.56 -2.99
CA ARG A 414 -3.68 -7.45 -1.59
C ARG A 414 -4.02 -8.80 -0.97
N ALA A 415 -4.67 -9.69 -1.74
CA ALA A 415 -4.99 -11.03 -1.27
C ALA A 415 -3.73 -11.89 -1.06
N ALA A 416 -2.80 -11.87 -2.02
CA ALA A 416 -1.52 -12.59 -1.92
C ALA A 416 -0.64 -12.01 -0.80
N GLY A 417 -0.58 -10.69 -0.65
CA GLY A 417 0.18 -10.02 0.40
C GLY A 417 -0.30 -10.36 1.81
N ALA A 418 -1.62 -10.41 2.01
CA ALA A 418 -2.22 -10.88 3.26
C ALA A 418 -1.90 -12.36 3.53
N LEU A 419 -2.02 -13.23 2.52
CA LEU A 419 -1.67 -14.65 2.64
C LEU A 419 -0.18 -14.85 2.95
N ALA A 420 0.71 -14.04 2.38
CA ALA A 420 2.13 -14.10 2.67
C ALA A 420 2.44 -13.78 4.13
N ASN A 421 1.81 -12.74 4.70
CA ASN A 421 1.95 -12.39 6.11
C ASN A 421 1.39 -13.50 7.04
N LEU A 422 0.25 -14.07 6.68
CA LEU A 422 -0.36 -15.18 7.41
C LEU A 422 0.48 -16.45 7.33
N ALA A 423 1.12 -16.73 6.19
CA ALA A 423 1.98 -17.90 5.99
C ALA A 423 3.29 -17.83 6.81
N ALA A 424 3.68 -16.66 7.30
CA ALA A 424 4.83 -16.51 8.19
C ALA A 424 4.59 -17.07 9.60
N ASP A 425 3.33 -17.28 10.01
CA ASP A 425 2.98 -17.95 11.29
C ASP A 425 2.76 -19.46 11.07
N ASP A 426 3.35 -20.30 11.92
CA ASP A 426 3.32 -21.76 11.82
C ASP A 426 1.89 -22.33 11.75
N LYS A 427 0.96 -21.81 12.57
CA LYS A 427 -0.43 -22.31 12.61
C LYS A 427 -1.23 -21.82 11.41
N CYS A 428 -1.09 -20.55 11.07
CA CYS A 428 -1.78 -19.96 9.94
C CYS A 428 -1.29 -20.55 8.61
N SER A 429 0.00 -20.86 8.48
CA SER A 429 0.56 -21.51 7.29
C SER A 429 -0.12 -22.85 6.98
N LEU A 430 -0.41 -23.67 8.01
CA LEU A 430 -1.17 -24.91 7.88
C LEU A 430 -2.60 -24.66 7.38
N GLU A 431 -3.27 -23.64 7.90
CA GLU A 431 -4.62 -23.27 7.46
C GLU A 431 -4.64 -22.69 6.04
N VAL A 432 -3.62 -21.92 5.65
CA VAL A 432 -3.43 -21.46 4.26
C VAL A 432 -3.32 -22.66 3.32
N ALA A 433 -2.48 -23.64 3.65
CA ALA A 433 -2.35 -24.86 2.84
C ALA A 433 -3.67 -25.65 2.76
N LYS A 434 -4.34 -25.90 3.90
CA LYS A 434 -5.63 -26.61 3.96
C LYS A 434 -6.74 -25.89 3.18
N ALA A 435 -6.73 -24.56 3.13
CA ALA A 435 -7.71 -23.77 2.41
C ALA A 435 -7.53 -23.81 0.88
N GLY A 436 -6.45 -24.42 0.37
CA GLY A 436 -6.10 -24.43 -1.05
C GLY A 436 -5.18 -23.27 -1.46
N GLY A 437 -4.54 -22.60 -0.49
CA GLY A 437 -3.67 -21.46 -0.73
C GLY A 437 -2.45 -21.79 -1.59
N VAL A 438 -1.84 -22.97 -1.44
CA VAL A 438 -0.71 -23.40 -2.28
C VAL A 438 -1.09 -23.37 -3.76
N HIS A 439 -2.19 -24.04 -4.13
CA HIS A 439 -2.69 -24.06 -5.50
C HIS A 439 -3.03 -22.66 -6.04
N ALA A 440 -3.64 -21.81 -5.19
CA ALA A 440 -3.98 -20.44 -5.56
C ALA A 440 -2.74 -19.59 -5.87
N LEU A 441 -1.73 -19.65 -5.00
CA LEU A 441 -0.48 -18.89 -5.14
C LEU A 441 0.36 -19.38 -6.32
N VAL A 442 0.41 -20.70 -6.56
CA VAL A 442 1.07 -21.26 -7.76
C VAL A 442 0.34 -20.84 -9.04
N THR A 443 -1.00 -20.78 -9.02
CA THR A 443 -1.77 -20.27 -10.16
C THR A 443 -1.41 -18.81 -10.47
N LEU A 444 -1.26 -17.96 -9.45
CA LEU A 444 -0.80 -16.58 -9.63
C LEU A 444 0.63 -16.52 -10.19
N ALA A 445 1.57 -17.26 -9.59
CA ALA A 445 2.97 -17.32 -10.03
C ALA A 445 3.12 -17.76 -11.50
N ARG A 446 2.20 -18.61 -12.00
CA ARG A 446 2.22 -19.13 -13.37
C ARG A 446 1.53 -18.23 -14.40
N SER A 447 0.46 -17.55 -14.02
CA SER A 447 -0.47 -16.92 -14.97
C SER A 447 -0.47 -15.39 -14.92
N CYS A 448 -0.01 -14.81 -13.82
CA CYS A 448 0.04 -13.36 -13.67
C CYS A 448 1.29 -12.78 -14.35
N LYS A 449 1.21 -11.49 -14.72
CA LYS A 449 2.32 -10.73 -15.31
C LYS A 449 2.71 -9.52 -14.48
N LEU A 450 1.99 -9.28 -13.40
CA LEU A 450 2.10 -8.09 -12.58
C LEU A 450 3.12 -8.35 -11.49
N GLU A 451 4.15 -7.53 -11.44
CA GLU A 451 5.30 -7.76 -10.57
C GLU A 451 4.91 -7.77 -9.10
N GLY A 452 4.07 -6.84 -8.64
CA GLY A 452 3.57 -6.82 -7.25
C GLY A 452 2.84 -8.11 -6.87
N VAL A 453 1.94 -8.61 -7.72
CA VAL A 453 1.24 -9.89 -7.48
C VAL A 453 2.22 -11.08 -7.45
N LEU A 454 3.18 -11.11 -8.38
CA LEU A 454 4.17 -12.19 -8.47
C LEU A 454 5.11 -12.19 -7.26
N GLU A 455 5.53 -11.01 -6.79
CA GLU A 455 6.34 -10.84 -5.60
C GLU A 455 5.60 -11.36 -4.37
N GLN A 456 4.36 -10.92 -4.15
CA GLN A 456 3.57 -11.38 -3.01
C GLN A 456 3.25 -12.88 -3.07
N ALA A 457 3.02 -13.42 -4.27
CA ALA A 457 2.80 -14.86 -4.45
C ALA A 457 4.06 -15.68 -4.15
N ALA A 458 5.22 -15.26 -4.65
CA ALA A 458 6.51 -15.90 -4.37
C ALA A 458 6.86 -15.81 -2.88
N ARG A 459 6.63 -14.66 -2.24
CA ARG A 459 6.83 -14.44 -0.80
C ARG A 459 5.96 -15.37 0.04
N ALA A 460 4.69 -15.54 -0.34
CA ALA A 460 3.80 -16.47 0.35
C ALA A 460 4.26 -17.93 0.20
N LEU A 461 4.71 -18.34 -0.98
CA LEU A 461 5.25 -19.68 -1.21
C LEU A 461 6.56 -19.90 -0.43
N ALA A 462 7.43 -18.90 -0.36
CA ALA A 462 8.65 -18.93 0.46
C ALA A 462 8.32 -19.14 1.94
N ASN A 463 7.37 -18.38 2.48
CA ASN A 463 6.94 -18.49 3.88
C ASN A 463 6.27 -19.85 4.16
N LEU A 464 5.46 -20.37 3.24
CA LEU A 464 4.88 -21.71 3.36
C LEU A 464 5.95 -22.81 3.41
N ALA A 465 7.06 -22.63 2.68
CA ALA A 465 8.15 -23.59 2.64
C ALA A 465 9.16 -23.47 3.80
N ALA A 466 9.15 -22.37 4.56
CA ALA A 466 10.15 -22.04 5.57
C ALA A 466 10.04 -22.86 6.88
N HIS A 467 8.92 -23.55 7.11
CA HIS A 467 8.59 -24.18 8.40
C HIS A 467 9.24 -25.55 8.65
N GLY A 468 10.22 -25.97 7.83
CA GLY A 468 10.97 -27.22 8.01
C GLY A 468 10.08 -28.45 8.24
N ASP A 469 10.45 -29.29 9.23
CA ASP A 469 9.68 -30.48 9.64
C ASP A 469 8.44 -30.17 10.49
N ASN A 470 8.18 -28.90 10.85
CA ASN A 470 7.02 -28.53 11.68
C ASN A 470 5.69 -28.83 10.95
N ASN A 471 5.71 -28.84 9.62
CA ASN A 471 4.56 -29.23 8.80
C ASN A 471 4.97 -29.77 7.42
N ASN A 472 3.99 -30.32 6.69
CA ASN A 472 4.21 -30.85 5.34
C ASN A 472 4.06 -29.77 4.24
N ASN A 473 4.05 -28.47 4.57
CA ASN A 473 3.80 -27.42 3.57
C ASN A 473 4.94 -27.31 2.57
N ASN A 474 6.20 -27.50 3.00
CA ASN A 474 7.35 -27.55 2.09
C ASN A 474 7.16 -28.62 1.01
N ALA A 475 6.80 -29.84 1.43
CA ALA A 475 6.47 -30.92 0.51
C ALA A 475 5.24 -30.61 -0.35
N ALA A 476 4.20 -29.99 0.21
CA ALA A 476 2.99 -29.62 -0.54
C ALA A 476 3.28 -28.60 -1.64
N VAL A 477 4.11 -27.58 -1.36
CA VAL A 477 4.52 -26.58 -2.35
C VAL A 477 5.38 -27.22 -3.43
N GLY A 478 6.39 -28.02 -3.07
CA GLY A 478 7.27 -28.66 -4.04
C GLY A 478 6.60 -29.72 -4.93
N GLN A 479 5.50 -30.31 -4.47
CA GLN A 479 4.71 -31.30 -5.23
C GLN A 479 3.55 -30.67 -6.02
N GLU A 480 3.25 -29.39 -5.82
CA GLU A 480 2.20 -28.70 -6.56
C GLU A 480 2.60 -28.54 -8.03
N ALA A 481 1.70 -28.91 -8.93
CA ALA A 481 2.02 -29.00 -10.35
C ALA A 481 2.38 -27.63 -10.97
N GLY A 482 3.60 -27.52 -11.48
CA GLY A 482 4.10 -26.29 -12.10
C GLY A 482 4.64 -25.27 -11.10
N ALA A 483 4.73 -25.60 -9.80
CA ALA A 483 5.23 -24.67 -8.78
C ALA A 483 6.72 -24.38 -8.95
N LEU A 484 7.53 -25.42 -9.12
CA LEU A 484 8.98 -25.29 -9.25
C LEU A 484 9.36 -24.59 -10.56
N GLU A 485 8.72 -24.96 -11.68
CA GLU A 485 8.92 -24.30 -12.98
C GLU A 485 8.54 -22.82 -12.92
N ALA A 486 7.47 -22.47 -12.20
CA ALA A 486 7.08 -21.08 -12.03
C ALA A 486 8.14 -20.31 -11.21
N LEU A 487 8.56 -20.84 -10.07
CA LEU A 487 9.58 -20.19 -9.22
C LEU A 487 10.92 -20.03 -9.95
N VAL A 488 11.36 -21.04 -10.71
CA VAL A 488 12.54 -20.97 -11.57
C VAL A 488 12.38 -19.90 -12.67
N GLN A 489 11.19 -19.78 -13.27
CA GLN A 489 10.95 -18.71 -14.25
C GLN A 489 10.98 -17.32 -13.61
N LEU A 490 10.50 -17.18 -12.36
CA LEU A 490 10.47 -15.91 -11.64
C LEU A 490 11.85 -15.40 -11.22
N THR A 491 12.86 -16.26 -11.08
CA THR A 491 14.26 -15.82 -10.86
C THR A 491 14.82 -15.05 -12.06
N CYS A 492 14.16 -15.12 -13.22
CA CYS A 492 14.51 -14.38 -14.43
C CYS A 492 13.69 -13.10 -14.64
N SER A 493 12.90 -12.68 -13.63
CA SER A 493 12.10 -11.44 -13.68
C SER A 493 12.98 -10.19 -13.80
N GLN A 494 12.42 -9.10 -14.34
CA GLN A 494 13.08 -7.79 -14.34
C GLN A 494 12.97 -7.10 -12.96
N ASN A 495 12.00 -7.51 -12.16
CA ASN A 495 11.79 -6.98 -10.82
C ASN A 495 12.68 -7.68 -9.80
N GLU A 496 13.41 -6.88 -9.01
CA GLU A 496 14.33 -7.40 -8.00
C GLU A 496 13.62 -8.14 -6.85
N GLY A 497 12.50 -7.59 -6.35
CA GLY A 497 11.71 -8.21 -5.29
C GLY A 497 11.16 -9.57 -5.70
N VAL A 498 10.64 -9.68 -6.92
CA VAL A 498 10.18 -10.98 -7.48
C VAL A 498 11.30 -12.01 -7.50
N ARG A 499 12.51 -11.63 -7.96
CA ARG A 499 13.67 -12.53 -8.00
C ARG A 499 14.10 -12.96 -6.61
N GLN A 500 14.10 -12.04 -5.64
CA GLN A 500 14.50 -12.29 -4.26
C GLN A 500 13.57 -13.32 -3.60
N GLU A 501 12.27 -13.11 -3.72
CA GLU A 501 11.29 -14.00 -3.11
C GLU A 501 11.24 -15.37 -3.81
N ALA A 502 11.42 -15.41 -5.14
CA ALA A 502 11.54 -16.66 -5.87
C ALA A 502 12.78 -17.48 -5.45
N ALA A 503 13.96 -16.84 -5.35
CA ALA A 503 15.17 -17.48 -4.87
C ALA A 503 15.02 -17.96 -3.41
N GLY A 504 14.38 -17.16 -2.55
CA GLY A 504 14.07 -17.55 -1.18
C GLY A 504 13.14 -18.76 -1.09
N ALA A 505 12.11 -18.83 -1.94
CA ALA A 505 11.25 -20.00 -2.01
C ALA A 505 12.02 -21.25 -2.44
N LEU A 506 12.86 -21.15 -3.48
CA LEU A 506 13.69 -22.28 -3.94
C LEU A 506 14.70 -22.73 -2.88
N TRP A 507 15.29 -21.79 -2.14
CA TRP A 507 16.15 -22.09 -1.00
C TRP A 507 15.40 -22.90 0.05
N ASN A 508 14.24 -22.42 0.51
CA ASN A 508 13.45 -23.15 1.50
C ASN A 508 13.00 -24.53 1.00
N LEU A 509 12.61 -24.65 -0.27
CA LEU A 509 12.20 -25.93 -0.85
C LEU A 509 13.35 -26.94 -0.97
N SER A 510 14.59 -26.48 -1.11
CA SER A 510 15.77 -27.35 -1.27
C SER A 510 16.16 -28.15 -0.01
N PHE A 511 15.52 -27.88 1.13
CA PHE A 511 15.67 -28.67 2.35
C PHE A 511 15.03 -30.07 2.23
N ASP A 512 14.06 -30.31 1.32
CA ASP A 512 13.57 -31.65 0.97
C ASP A 512 14.35 -32.20 -0.23
N ASP A 513 14.90 -33.42 -0.11
CA ASP A 513 15.73 -34.04 -1.14
C ASP A 513 15.00 -34.25 -2.48
N ARG A 514 13.70 -34.57 -2.45
CA ARG A 514 12.91 -34.77 -3.69
C ARG A 514 12.67 -33.43 -4.37
N ASN A 515 12.38 -32.40 -3.59
CA ASN A 515 12.23 -31.04 -4.10
C ASN A 515 13.54 -30.56 -4.72
N ARG A 516 14.70 -30.85 -4.11
CA ARG A 516 16.02 -30.49 -4.63
C ARG A 516 16.28 -31.05 -6.04
N GLU A 517 16.00 -32.33 -6.24
CA GLU A 517 16.14 -32.98 -7.56
C GLU A 517 15.11 -32.45 -8.57
N ALA A 518 13.87 -32.18 -8.12
CA ALA A 518 12.84 -31.62 -8.97
C ALA A 518 13.14 -30.17 -9.40
N ILE A 519 13.74 -29.35 -8.53
CA ILE A 519 14.21 -27.99 -8.85
C ILE A 519 15.30 -28.08 -9.93
N ALA A 520 16.25 -29.01 -9.79
CA ALA A 520 17.29 -29.22 -10.79
C ALA A 520 16.71 -29.68 -12.13
N ALA A 521 15.76 -30.62 -12.12
CA ALA A 521 15.06 -31.09 -13.32
C ALA A 521 14.27 -29.98 -14.03
N ALA A 522 13.79 -28.97 -13.29
CA ALA A 522 13.12 -27.79 -13.82
C ALA A 522 14.09 -26.71 -14.37
N GLY A 523 15.41 -26.96 -14.37
CA GLY A 523 16.42 -26.00 -14.81
C GLY A 523 16.86 -24.99 -13.74
N GLY A 524 16.54 -25.24 -12.47
CA GLY A 524 16.80 -24.31 -11.38
C GLY A 524 18.29 -24.02 -11.14
N VAL A 525 19.19 -24.98 -11.42
CA VAL A 525 20.64 -24.77 -11.26
C VAL A 525 21.16 -23.69 -12.21
N GLU A 526 20.85 -23.78 -13.50
CA GLU A 526 21.25 -22.80 -14.52
C GLU A 526 20.65 -21.41 -14.18
N ALA A 527 19.36 -21.38 -13.85
CA ALA A 527 18.66 -20.14 -13.52
C ALA A 527 19.25 -19.43 -12.28
N LEU A 528 19.55 -20.17 -11.21
CA LEU A 528 20.12 -19.60 -9.98
C LEU A 528 21.58 -19.18 -10.14
N VAL A 529 22.38 -19.91 -10.93
CA VAL A 529 23.74 -19.47 -11.27
C VAL A 529 23.70 -18.19 -12.10
N SER A 530 22.80 -18.11 -13.09
CA SER A 530 22.60 -16.87 -13.86
C SER A 530 22.15 -15.72 -12.97
N LEU A 531 21.23 -15.97 -12.02
CA LEU A 531 20.80 -14.98 -11.03
C LEU A 531 21.98 -14.48 -10.18
N ALA A 532 22.79 -15.39 -9.64
CA ALA A 532 23.96 -15.08 -8.83
C ALA A 532 24.99 -14.21 -9.58
N GLN A 533 25.15 -14.41 -10.88
CA GLN A 533 26.00 -13.57 -11.73
C GLN A 533 25.40 -12.17 -11.96
N GLN A 534 24.08 -12.08 -12.13
CA GLN A 534 23.39 -10.82 -12.41
C GLN A 534 23.18 -9.96 -11.16
N CYS A 535 23.11 -10.56 -9.97
CA CYS A 535 22.76 -9.87 -8.73
C CYS A 535 23.95 -9.33 -7.92
N LEU A 536 25.18 -9.40 -8.44
CA LEU A 536 26.38 -8.95 -7.71
C LEU A 536 26.37 -7.47 -7.30
N ASN A 537 25.58 -6.64 -7.99
CA ASN A 537 25.38 -5.23 -7.68
C ASN A 537 23.92 -4.92 -7.24
N ALA A 538 23.11 -5.95 -7.00
CA ALA A 538 21.73 -5.82 -6.52
C ALA A 538 21.69 -5.72 -4.98
N SER A 539 20.50 -5.65 -4.38
CA SER A 539 20.35 -5.66 -2.93
C SER A 539 21.00 -6.88 -2.28
N GLU A 540 21.46 -6.67 -1.06
CA GLU A 540 22.08 -7.69 -0.22
C GLU A 540 21.10 -8.86 0.04
N GLY A 541 19.80 -8.56 0.20
CA GLY A 541 18.75 -9.58 0.33
C GLY A 541 18.66 -10.48 -0.90
N LEU A 542 18.73 -9.94 -2.12
CA LEU A 542 18.74 -10.78 -3.32
C LEU A 542 20.00 -11.65 -3.40
N GLN A 543 21.17 -11.09 -3.07
CA GLN A 543 22.44 -11.82 -3.06
C GLN A 543 22.40 -12.99 -2.07
N GLU A 544 21.95 -12.74 -0.84
CA GLU A 544 21.78 -13.75 0.20
C GLU A 544 20.85 -14.87 -0.27
N ARG A 545 19.66 -14.55 -0.80
CA ARG A 545 18.68 -15.56 -1.25
C ARG A 545 19.21 -16.38 -2.44
N ALA A 546 19.95 -15.76 -3.36
CA ALA A 546 20.56 -16.47 -4.49
C ALA A 546 21.67 -17.42 -4.03
N ALA A 547 22.58 -16.95 -3.18
CA ALA A 547 23.65 -17.77 -2.60
C ALA A 547 23.09 -18.90 -1.73
N GLY A 548 22.08 -18.61 -0.91
CA GLY A 548 21.38 -19.58 -0.07
C GLY A 548 20.69 -20.68 -0.89
N ALA A 549 20.02 -20.32 -1.99
CA ALA A 549 19.41 -21.31 -2.89
C ALA A 549 20.46 -22.24 -3.52
N LEU A 550 21.61 -21.69 -3.98
CA LEU A 550 22.72 -22.50 -4.49
C LEU A 550 23.33 -23.37 -3.38
N TRP A 551 23.44 -22.86 -2.16
CA TRP A 551 23.90 -23.62 -1.00
C TRP A 551 22.99 -24.82 -0.73
N GLY A 552 21.67 -24.61 -0.67
CA GLY A 552 20.71 -25.68 -0.46
C GLY A 552 20.67 -26.73 -1.57
N LEU A 553 20.83 -26.32 -2.83
CA LEU A 553 20.95 -27.25 -3.97
C LEU A 553 22.27 -28.03 -3.97
N SER A 554 23.38 -27.41 -3.54
CA SER A 554 24.72 -28.03 -3.55
C SER A 554 24.91 -29.18 -2.55
N VAL A 555 23.91 -29.44 -1.70
CA VAL A 555 23.90 -30.63 -0.82
C VAL A 555 23.83 -31.93 -1.64
N SER A 556 23.17 -31.91 -2.81
CA SER A 556 23.18 -33.05 -3.74
C SER A 556 24.45 -33.05 -4.60
N GLU A 557 25.05 -34.23 -4.80
CA GLU A 557 26.25 -34.41 -5.62
C GLU A 557 26.06 -33.94 -7.06
N SER A 558 24.98 -34.37 -7.71
CA SER A 558 24.66 -34.01 -9.09
C SER A 558 24.56 -32.49 -9.26
N ASN A 559 23.85 -31.84 -8.34
CA ASN A 559 23.64 -30.40 -8.35
C ASN A 559 24.91 -29.64 -8.02
N SER A 560 25.70 -30.09 -7.04
CA SER A 560 26.99 -29.47 -6.70
C SER A 560 27.93 -29.44 -7.91
N ILE A 561 28.06 -30.57 -8.61
CA ILE A 561 28.85 -30.66 -9.84
C ILE A 561 28.30 -29.71 -10.92
N ALA A 562 26.98 -29.70 -11.12
CA ALA A 562 26.33 -28.84 -12.10
C ALA A 562 26.55 -27.34 -11.80
N ILE A 563 26.41 -26.89 -10.55
CA ILE A 563 26.66 -25.50 -10.14
C ILE A 563 28.08 -25.07 -10.51
N GLY A 564 29.07 -25.94 -10.27
CA GLY A 564 30.46 -25.66 -10.65
C GLY A 564 30.67 -25.59 -12.16
N GLN A 565 30.01 -26.48 -12.93
CA GLN A 565 30.09 -26.51 -14.39
C GLN A 565 29.47 -25.28 -15.06
N GLU A 566 28.34 -24.80 -14.53
CA GLU A 566 27.63 -23.60 -14.99
C GLU A 566 28.32 -22.28 -14.60
N GLY A 567 29.44 -22.34 -13.86
CA GLY A 567 30.21 -21.15 -13.47
C GLY A 567 29.65 -20.43 -12.24
N GLY A 568 29.05 -21.18 -11.31
CA GLY A 568 28.57 -20.64 -10.03
C GLY A 568 29.65 -20.28 -9.02
N VAL A 569 30.90 -20.75 -9.19
CA VAL A 569 32.00 -20.50 -8.24
C VAL A 569 32.35 -19.01 -8.17
N ALA A 570 32.54 -18.35 -9.31
CA ALA A 570 32.94 -16.95 -9.38
C ALA A 570 31.99 -15.99 -8.64
N PRO A 571 30.67 -16.00 -8.91
CA PRO A 571 29.75 -15.12 -8.19
C PRO A 571 29.68 -15.43 -6.69
N LEU A 572 29.80 -16.71 -6.29
CA LEU A 572 29.87 -17.08 -4.87
C LEU A 572 31.13 -16.55 -4.19
N LEU A 573 32.29 -16.57 -4.86
CA LEU A 573 33.52 -15.97 -4.34
C LEU A 573 33.43 -14.45 -4.22
N THR A 574 32.71 -13.77 -5.12
CA THR A 574 32.42 -12.35 -5.00
C THR A 574 31.52 -12.07 -3.80
N MET A 575 30.42 -12.81 -3.64
CA MET A 575 29.50 -12.66 -2.49
C MET A 575 30.16 -13.01 -1.15
N ALA A 576 31.08 -13.97 -1.13
CA ALA A 576 31.90 -14.30 0.04
C ALA A 576 32.80 -13.15 0.52
N GLN A 577 33.00 -12.10 -0.27
CA GLN A 577 33.74 -10.90 0.12
C GLN A 577 32.82 -9.74 0.56
N SER A 578 31.50 -9.97 0.61
CA SER A 578 30.55 -8.98 1.09
C SER A 578 30.81 -8.61 2.56
N GLU A 579 30.61 -7.33 2.89
CA GLU A 579 30.66 -6.84 4.27
C GLU A 579 29.41 -7.28 5.07
N VAL A 580 28.36 -7.73 4.38
CA VAL A 580 27.12 -8.19 4.99
C VAL A 580 27.24 -9.65 5.41
N GLU A 581 27.00 -9.89 6.70
CA GLU A 581 27.21 -11.17 7.35
C GLU A 581 26.43 -12.31 6.67
N ASP A 582 25.12 -12.11 6.46
CA ASP A 582 24.24 -13.13 5.87
C ASP A 582 24.64 -13.50 4.42
N VAL A 583 25.08 -12.52 3.63
CA VAL A 583 25.52 -12.73 2.24
C VAL A 583 26.79 -13.56 2.18
N HIS A 584 27.82 -13.20 2.97
CA HIS A 584 29.06 -13.98 2.93
C HIS A 584 28.93 -15.33 3.62
N GLU A 585 27.99 -15.50 4.56
CA GLU A 585 27.74 -16.77 5.24
C GLU A 585 27.11 -17.78 4.28
N THR A 586 26.03 -17.39 3.60
CA THR A 586 25.37 -18.22 2.59
C THR A 586 26.32 -18.59 1.45
N ALA A 587 27.14 -17.63 0.99
CA ALA A 587 28.16 -17.88 -0.03
C ALA A 587 29.26 -18.86 0.46
N ALA A 588 29.75 -18.69 1.69
CA ALA A 588 30.72 -19.61 2.28
C ALA A 588 30.15 -21.02 2.45
N GLY A 589 28.86 -21.14 2.81
CA GLY A 589 28.15 -22.41 2.90
C GLY A 589 28.07 -23.14 1.55
N ALA A 590 27.72 -22.42 0.49
CA ALA A 590 27.73 -22.98 -0.87
C ALA A 590 29.15 -23.42 -1.27
N LEU A 591 30.16 -22.58 -1.08
CA LEU A 591 31.56 -22.91 -1.42
C LEU A 591 32.07 -24.12 -0.64
N TRP A 592 31.67 -24.26 0.62
CA TRP A 592 31.98 -25.44 1.43
C TRP A 592 31.39 -26.72 0.81
N ASN A 593 30.11 -26.71 0.45
CA ASN A 593 29.48 -27.86 -0.21
C ASN A 593 30.11 -28.17 -1.58
N LEU A 594 30.46 -27.15 -2.35
CA LEU A 594 31.15 -27.31 -3.64
C LEU A 594 32.55 -27.91 -3.46
N ALA A 595 33.30 -27.49 -2.44
CA ALA A 595 34.65 -27.96 -2.15
C ALA A 595 34.73 -29.46 -1.81
N PHE A 596 33.62 -30.13 -1.50
CA PHE A 596 33.60 -31.58 -1.34
C PHE A 596 34.02 -32.35 -2.60
N TYR A 597 33.79 -31.78 -3.78
CA TYR A 597 34.06 -32.44 -5.06
C TYR A 597 35.31 -31.86 -5.71
N SER A 598 36.23 -32.73 -6.15
CA SER A 598 37.57 -32.32 -6.63
C SER A 598 37.52 -31.37 -7.83
N SER A 599 36.60 -31.58 -8.77
CA SER A 599 36.41 -30.68 -9.93
C SER A 599 36.06 -29.26 -9.52
N ASN A 600 35.22 -29.11 -8.48
CA ASN A 600 34.79 -27.82 -7.96
C ASN A 600 35.85 -27.20 -7.07
N ALA A 601 36.53 -28.00 -6.24
CA ALA A 601 37.69 -27.57 -5.46
C ALA A 601 38.79 -27.00 -6.36
N HIS A 602 39.08 -27.62 -7.51
CA HIS A 602 39.99 -27.08 -8.52
C HIS A 602 39.53 -25.72 -9.05
N ARG A 603 38.24 -25.58 -9.43
CA ARG A 603 37.68 -24.29 -9.88
C ARG A 603 37.81 -23.20 -8.81
N ILE A 604 37.50 -23.51 -7.55
CA ILE A 604 37.66 -22.58 -6.41
C ILE A 604 39.11 -22.12 -6.30
N VAL A 605 40.09 -23.02 -6.48
CA VAL A 605 41.52 -22.65 -6.48
C VAL A 605 41.88 -21.76 -7.68
N GLU A 606 41.47 -22.14 -8.88
CA GLU A 606 41.77 -21.42 -10.12
C GLU A 606 41.18 -20.01 -10.16
N GLU A 607 39.99 -19.84 -9.58
CA GLU A 607 39.28 -18.56 -9.50
C GLU A 607 39.74 -17.70 -8.30
N GLY A 608 40.77 -18.12 -7.57
CA GLY A 608 41.38 -17.33 -6.49
C GLY A 608 40.60 -17.37 -5.18
N GLY A 609 39.85 -18.45 -4.92
CA GLY A 609 39.05 -18.60 -3.71
C GLY A 609 39.85 -18.82 -2.42
N VAL A 610 41.09 -19.31 -2.49
CA VAL A 610 41.88 -19.63 -1.28
C VAL A 610 42.15 -18.39 -0.42
N PRO A 611 42.66 -17.25 -0.93
CA PRO A 611 42.80 -16.03 -0.15
C PRO A 611 41.49 -15.53 0.48
N ILE A 612 40.38 -15.65 -0.25
CA ILE A 612 39.05 -15.20 0.20
C ILE A 612 38.57 -16.05 1.37
N LEU A 613 38.61 -17.38 1.24
CA LEU A 613 38.22 -18.31 2.30
C LEU A 613 39.15 -18.20 3.53
N VAL A 614 40.44 -17.96 3.32
CA VAL A 614 41.40 -17.71 4.41
C VAL A 614 41.05 -16.43 5.17
N HIS A 615 40.70 -15.36 4.45
CA HIS A 615 40.27 -14.11 5.03
C HIS A 615 38.99 -14.29 5.85
N LEU A 616 37.97 -14.93 5.28
CA LEU A 616 36.73 -15.24 6.00
C LEU A 616 37.00 -16.07 7.27
N CYS A 617 37.76 -17.17 7.15
CA CYS A 617 38.15 -18.05 8.26
C CYS A 617 38.82 -17.30 9.43
N SER A 618 39.62 -16.27 9.14
CA SER A 618 40.44 -15.59 10.15
C SER A 618 39.83 -14.31 10.68
N SER A 619 38.99 -13.64 9.88
CA SER A 619 38.62 -12.24 10.09
C SER A 619 37.13 -11.96 10.01
N SER A 620 36.29 -12.91 9.57
CA SER A 620 34.83 -12.70 9.56
C SER A 620 34.25 -12.58 10.97
N GLY A 621 33.27 -11.69 11.13
CA GLY A 621 32.44 -11.58 12.34
C GLY A 621 31.62 -12.85 12.58
N SER A 622 31.02 -13.42 11.53
CA SER A 622 30.23 -14.66 11.61
C SER A 622 31.11 -15.83 12.02
N LYS A 623 30.71 -16.51 13.10
CA LYS A 623 31.35 -17.78 13.50
C LYS A 623 31.07 -18.88 12.49
N MET A 624 29.90 -18.85 11.87
CA MET A 624 29.47 -19.86 10.91
C MET A 624 30.22 -19.72 9.59
N ALA A 625 30.37 -18.49 9.06
CA ALA A 625 31.18 -18.24 7.87
C ALA A 625 32.64 -18.66 8.06
N ARG A 626 33.21 -18.40 9.26
CA ARG A 626 34.55 -18.88 9.62
C ARG A 626 34.64 -20.40 9.58
N PHE A 627 33.67 -21.07 10.19
CA PHE A 627 33.59 -22.54 10.25
C PHE A 627 33.47 -23.17 8.86
N MET A 628 32.52 -22.70 8.04
CA MET A 628 32.31 -23.17 6.67
C MET A 628 33.55 -22.94 5.79
N SER A 629 34.20 -21.78 5.93
CA SER A 629 35.43 -21.47 5.20
C SER A 629 36.59 -22.39 5.59
N ALA A 630 36.74 -22.68 6.88
CA ALA A 630 37.74 -23.63 7.38
C ALA A 630 37.50 -25.04 6.83
N LEU A 631 36.24 -25.49 6.80
CA LEU A 631 35.87 -26.79 6.23
C LEU A 631 36.10 -26.84 4.72
N ALA A 632 35.72 -25.79 3.99
CA ALA A 632 35.99 -25.69 2.55
C ALA A 632 37.49 -25.85 2.27
N LEU A 633 38.33 -25.09 2.96
CA LEU A 633 39.78 -25.15 2.84
C LEU A 633 40.34 -26.54 3.23
N ALA A 634 39.83 -27.16 4.28
CA ALA A 634 40.26 -28.49 4.69
C ALA A 634 39.95 -29.51 3.59
N TYR A 635 38.71 -29.53 3.07
CA TYR A 635 38.29 -30.47 2.03
C TYR A 635 39.01 -30.27 0.71
N MET A 636 39.37 -29.02 0.37
CA MET A 636 40.19 -28.69 -0.80
C MET A 636 41.62 -29.24 -0.67
N PHE A 637 42.16 -29.48 0.53
CA PHE A 637 43.56 -29.87 0.71
C PHE A 637 43.79 -31.20 1.44
N ASP A 638 42.72 -31.99 1.66
CA ASP A 638 42.72 -33.30 2.33
C ASP A 638 43.25 -34.45 1.44
N GLY A 639 44.21 -34.19 0.53
CA GLY A 639 44.85 -35.20 -0.32
C GLY A 639 44.04 -35.69 -1.53
N ARG A 640 42.71 -35.47 -1.58
CA ARG A 640 41.85 -35.81 -2.73
C ARG A 640 42.18 -35.05 -4.02
N MET A 641 42.77 -33.86 -3.90
CA MET A 641 43.28 -33.09 -5.03
C MET A 641 44.55 -33.70 -5.62
N ASP A 642 45.37 -34.35 -4.78
CA ASP A 642 46.61 -34.99 -5.21
C ASP A 642 46.29 -36.25 -6.06
N GLU A 643 45.19 -36.97 -5.77
CA GLU A 643 44.71 -38.11 -6.57
C GLU A 643 44.05 -37.70 -7.90
N ALA A 644 43.28 -36.60 -7.92
CA ALA A 644 42.65 -36.09 -9.15
C ALA A 644 43.70 -35.56 -10.16
N ALA A 645 44.78 -34.94 -9.67
CA ALA A 645 45.93 -34.52 -10.47
C ALA A 645 46.70 -35.70 -11.11
N ILE A 646 46.57 -36.91 -10.55
CA ILE A 646 47.23 -38.13 -11.04
C ILE A 646 46.38 -38.85 -12.12
N VAL A 647 45.04 -38.70 -12.10
CA VAL A 647 44.13 -39.35 -13.05
C VAL A 647 43.89 -38.52 -14.32
N GLY A 648 44.05 -37.19 -14.26
CA GLY A 648 43.89 -36.29 -15.41
C GLY A 648 45.18 -36.05 -16.20
N THR A 649 45.70 -37.04 -16.94
CA THR A 649 46.84 -36.80 -17.84
C THR A 649 46.40 -36.30 -19.22
N SER A 650 47.14 -35.31 -19.71
CA SER A 650 47.31 -34.88 -21.11
C SER A 650 46.20 -34.08 -21.79
N SER A 651 46.24 -32.76 -21.62
CA SER A 651 46.01 -31.83 -22.73
C SER A 651 46.87 -30.58 -22.52
N GLU A 652 47.83 -30.39 -23.42
CA GLU A 652 48.70 -29.21 -23.46
C GLU A 652 47.88 -27.94 -23.69
N GLY A 653 48.06 -26.97 -22.80
CA GLY A 653 47.53 -25.61 -22.95
C GLY A 653 48.00 -24.75 -21.79
N SER A 654 48.85 -23.77 -22.08
CA SER A 654 49.45 -22.82 -21.12
C SER A 654 48.42 -22.24 -20.14
N SER A 655 48.46 -22.66 -18.87
CA SER A 655 47.76 -21.99 -17.77
C SER A 655 48.77 -21.52 -16.73
N LYS A 656 48.56 -20.31 -16.20
CA LYS A 656 49.34 -19.73 -15.10
C LYS A 656 49.29 -20.72 -13.92
N GLY A 657 50.41 -21.37 -13.62
CA GLY A 657 50.49 -22.35 -12.53
C GLY A 657 50.12 -21.69 -11.20
N VAL A 658 48.92 -22.00 -10.70
CA VAL A 658 48.50 -21.63 -9.35
C VAL A 658 49.43 -22.38 -8.37
N ASN A 659 50.06 -21.67 -7.43
CA ASN A 659 50.97 -22.27 -6.45
C ASN A 659 50.17 -23.04 -5.38
N VAL A 660 49.66 -24.22 -5.76
CA VAL A 660 48.80 -25.08 -4.92
C VAL A 660 49.45 -25.40 -3.57
N GLU A 661 50.76 -25.66 -3.55
CA GLU A 661 51.49 -25.96 -2.31
C GLU A 661 51.66 -24.74 -1.39
N GLY A 662 51.78 -23.53 -1.97
CA GLY A 662 51.73 -22.28 -1.22
C GLY A 662 50.35 -22.01 -0.62
N ALA A 663 49.30 -22.24 -1.42
CA ALA A 663 47.91 -22.13 -1.00
C ALA A 663 47.56 -23.11 0.13
N ARG A 664 48.01 -24.36 0.03
CA ARG A 664 47.86 -25.42 1.05
C ARG A 664 48.46 -25.01 2.40
N ARG A 665 49.71 -24.56 2.41
CA ARG A 665 50.39 -24.11 3.65
C ARG A 665 49.70 -22.90 4.29
N MET A 666 49.23 -21.96 3.47
CA MET A 666 48.48 -20.80 3.95
C MET A 666 47.16 -21.25 4.60
N ALA A 667 46.37 -22.07 3.90
CA ALA A 667 45.10 -22.61 4.38
C ALA A 667 45.25 -23.34 5.73
N LEU A 668 46.23 -24.25 5.84
CA LEU A 668 46.47 -25.04 7.05
C LEU A 668 46.80 -24.17 8.28
N LYS A 669 47.62 -23.13 8.11
CA LYS A 669 47.96 -22.20 9.21
C LYS A 669 46.73 -21.45 9.75
N HIS A 670 45.83 -21.05 8.86
CA HIS A 670 44.63 -20.31 9.24
C HIS A 670 43.55 -21.22 9.83
N ILE A 671 43.38 -22.44 9.30
CA ILE A 671 42.56 -23.48 9.93
C ILE A 671 43.07 -23.76 11.34
N GLU A 672 44.39 -23.96 11.53
CA GLU A 672 45.00 -24.14 12.85
C GLU A 672 44.66 -22.99 13.80
N THR A 673 44.81 -21.75 13.34
CA THR A 673 44.48 -20.56 14.15
C THR A 673 43.00 -20.53 14.54
N PHE A 674 42.09 -20.84 13.62
CA PHE A 674 40.65 -20.90 13.87
C PHE A 674 40.29 -22.02 14.86
N VAL A 675 40.83 -23.23 14.68
CA VAL A 675 40.57 -24.36 15.57
C VAL A 675 41.04 -24.08 17.00
N LEU A 676 42.21 -23.46 17.16
CA LEU A 676 42.73 -23.00 18.46
C LEU A 676 41.81 -21.99 19.15
N THR A 677 40.87 -21.37 18.42
CA THR A 677 39.87 -20.46 19.00
C THR A 677 38.70 -21.21 19.66
N PHE A 678 38.49 -22.50 19.34
CA PHE A 678 37.39 -23.33 19.84
C PHE A 678 37.85 -24.59 20.61
N SER A 679 39.15 -24.94 20.57
CA SER A 679 39.71 -26.19 21.11
C SER A 679 40.90 -25.96 22.05
N ASP A 680 41.21 -26.97 22.89
CA ASP A 680 42.43 -26.99 23.70
C ASP A 680 43.69 -27.08 22.80
N PRO A 681 44.63 -26.13 22.91
CA PRO A 681 45.85 -26.08 22.08
C PRO A 681 46.68 -27.36 22.07
N GLN A 682 46.68 -28.15 23.15
CA GLN A 682 47.46 -29.37 23.23
C GLN A 682 46.85 -30.53 22.43
N VAL A 683 45.52 -30.62 22.39
CA VAL A 683 44.79 -31.67 21.65
C VAL A 683 44.94 -31.46 20.15
N PHE A 684 44.87 -30.21 19.68
CA PHE A 684 45.04 -29.87 18.27
C PHE A 684 46.49 -30.10 17.79
N SER A 685 47.49 -29.69 18.57
CA SER A 685 48.90 -29.84 18.20
C SER A 685 49.29 -31.32 18.00
N MET A 686 48.70 -32.23 18.78
CA MET A 686 48.88 -33.68 18.61
C MET A 686 48.21 -34.23 17.34
N ALA A 687 47.04 -33.70 16.97
CA ALA A 687 46.35 -34.07 15.72
C ALA A 687 47.08 -33.54 14.47
N ALA A 688 47.52 -32.27 14.51
CA ALA A 688 48.22 -31.58 13.42
C ALA A 688 49.59 -32.20 13.10
N ALA A 689 50.29 -32.74 14.10
CA ALA A 689 51.57 -33.43 13.90
C ALA A 689 51.46 -34.77 13.13
N SER A 690 50.26 -35.35 13.03
CA SER A 690 50.05 -36.66 12.40
C SER A 690 49.83 -36.60 10.88
N SER A 691 49.48 -35.44 10.34
CA SER A 691 49.09 -35.22 8.93
C SER A 691 48.06 -36.22 8.37
N ALA A 692 47.31 -36.90 9.24
CA ALA A 692 46.37 -37.95 8.85
C ALA A 692 44.96 -37.35 8.66
N PRO A 693 44.26 -37.64 7.54
CA PRO A 693 42.88 -37.16 7.28
C PRO A 693 41.90 -37.42 8.45
N ALA A 694 42.07 -38.55 9.13
CA ALA A 694 41.25 -38.93 10.29
C ALA A 694 41.40 -37.98 11.50
N ALA A 695 42.57 -37.35 11.68
CA ALA A 695 42.84 -36.45 12.80
C ALA A 695 42.20 -35.06 12.60
N LEU A 696 42.15 -34.57 11.35
CA LEU A 696 41.42 -33.36 10.98
C LEU A 696 39.90 -33.56 11.05
N SER A 697 39.41 -34.76 10.73
CA SER A 697 37.99 -35.13 10.92
C SER A 697 37.59 -35.11 12.41
N GLN A 698 38.43 -35.61 13.32
CA GLN A 698 38.18 -35.53 14.77
C GLN A 698 38.19 -34.09 15.30
N VAL A 699 39.00 -33.23 14.69
CA VAL A 699 39.01 -31.79 15.00
C VAL A 699 37.74 -31.10 14.50
N ALA A 700 37.24 -31.45 13.31
CA ALA A 700 35.96 -30.95 12.81
C ALA A 700 34.77 -31.35 13.70
N GLU A 701 34.82 -32.55 14.31
CA GLU A 701 33.87 -32.97 15.35
C GLU A 701 34.02 -32.21 16.67
N ALA A 702 35.24 -31.79 17.03
CA ALA A 702 35.52 -31.05 18.27
C ALA A 702 35.21 -29.55 18.17
N VAL A 703 35.27 -28.96 16.97
CA VAL A 703 34.94 -27.55 16.67
C VAL A 703 33.45 -27.40 16.29
N PHE A 704 32.66 -28.46 16.48
CA PHE A 704 31.24 -28.51 16.17
C PHE A 704 30.47 -27.38 16.87
N ILE A 705 29.97 -26.44 16.07
CA ILE A 705 29.01 -25.43 16.48
C ILE A 705 27.66 -26.14 16.60
N GLN A 706 27.02 -26.11 17.77
CA GLN A 706 25.75 -26.82 18.02
C GLN A 706 24.66 -26.42 17.00
N GLU A 707 24.69 -25.16 16.56
CA GLU A 707 23.85 -24.58 15.52
C GLU A 707 24.12 -25.16 14.12
N ALA A 708 25.37 -25.56 13.79
CA ALA A 708 25.70 -26.24 12.53
C ALA A 708 25.11 -27.65 12.45
N GLY A 709 24.81 -28.27 13.59
CA GLY A 709 24.08 -29.54 13.68
C GLY A 709 22.63 -29.46 13.20
N HIS A 710 22.03 -28.27 13.20
CA HIS A 710 20.69 -28.03 12.67
C HIS A 710 20.68 -27.82 11.14
N LEU A 711 21.81 -27.42 10.55
CA LEU A 711 21.99 -27.28 9.09
C LEU A 711 22.33 -28.61 8.40
N ARG A 712 22.88 -29.58 9.14
CA ARG A 712 23.01 -30.99 8.71
C ARG A 712 21.75 -31.78 9.10
N CYS A 713 20.74 -31.78 8.23
CA CYS A 713 19.80 -32.91 8.24
C CYS A 713 20.62 -34.19 8.02
N ARG A 714 20.62 -35.06 9.04
CA ARG A 714 21.41 -36.28 9.22
C ARG A 714 21.64 -37.10 7.93
N VAL A 715 22.75 -36.87 7.25
CA VAL A 715 23.43 -37.89 6.42
C VAL A 715 24.94 -37.66 6.53
N VAL A 716 25.71 -38.74 6.57
CA VAL A 716 27.20 -38.80 6.62
C VAL A 716 27.83 -38.69 8.02
N LEU A 717 27.50 -39.66 8.87
CA LEU A 717 28.51 -40.42 9.63
C LEU A 717 28.18 -41.91 9.48
N ARG A 718 28.58 -42.48 8.34
CA ARG A 718 28.90 -43.89 8.14
C ARG A 718 29.96 -44.03 7.06
#